data_AF-A0A176ZYB7-F1
#
_entry.id   AF-A0A176ZYB7-F1
#
_cell.length_a   1.000
_cell.length_b   1.000
_cell.length_c   1.000
_cell.angle_alpha   90.00
_cell.angle_beta   90.00
_cell.angle_gamma   90.00
#
_symmetry.space_group_name_H-M   'P 1'
#
loop_
_entity.id
_entity.type
_entity.pdbx_description
1 polymer ?
#
loop_
_entity_poly.entity_id
_entity_poly.type
_entity_poly.pdbx_seq_one_letter_code
_entity_poly.pdbx_strand_id
1 'polypeptide(L)'
;MALLKRNSQSVASNQPAGTNVQNGQANGVRPDSVAQAPPTYTPTNGNPTNLTEAEMMNAAAENGNAAGAQPDIAWAFSNLTIKENGNGFPTPEETLGHLKLLEAFYALKDEVAYTDGAFGLFDCRAPGTDESVAGDQPATIKRLEALAQIREKRWALYVARAADRFESWWTKVLTPMDKAFCNSLGPSLGVSRLRTSDLTAVLWVKFVDEPAFTKCPNHPTKRWKHLQWVWTRDMLPPLDVLMVWHSFMLNPRNYLEDCMRFGLRDTWYAGVPWKAVNDSINDSFYYEVTDAAKTKWACSTSRPWSNLDEASVKSLKCPRCSTLQSIPWTTASMEESARHNWDMKYVGHGYAEADLRGTCPLCNLNITHDILRVAKFKRDAEDLLRSDYPMGGTVVPGKGGTPLNVRLHEATYGPQSFPNRLIKEHLRTQVLDLNKEDYGSQFCRTGNLIYVRTLIEESIGDKTIIAKINGYKTSGKMYPDERLAVRHMMSRYWTNHSLFSMELSSAVIRQGSFVDKMHKIDWLHSPTALSTMERLLVKYERFFRIMASNPKQTAVPTLDVDLAWHTHQLSPREYYNFSIRMTTDRFIDHDDKIDEQKLSDGFEWTSKEYERIYGTVYSECTCWYCEAIRAKHVSSANSIFKKTSKHDKISDEFYKSGAAHFCPPSNSAHISAHNAVPVVNGDPMNRRVADRLAAARKKQLDEAYAKACKRAIKRGRPVPPKEQFVANHYGMAYASPYPYGMMYMTAFMYPYGLYYMPMGMGVYGACAAGTCSGGGCGGGGGCGGGCGSGAACGTGGGDGGGGGGGGGGDGGGGGGGCGGGCGGCGGGG
;
A
#
# COMPACT_ATOMS: atom_id res chain seq x y z
N MET A 1 -36.38 50.39 12.77
CA MET A 1 -37.41 50.94 13.68
C MET A 1 -37.54 50.05 14.90
N ALA A 2 -37.68 50.65 16.08
CA ALA A 2 -38.24 50.14 17.36
C ALA A 2 -37.85 48.75 17.94
N LEU A 3 -37.47 48.78 19.24
CA LEU A 3 -37.43 47.64 20.18
C LEU A 3 -38.77 47.43 20.91
N LEU A 4 -38.99 46.23 21.49
CA LEU A 4 -39.77 45.89 22.73
C LEU A 4 -39.68 44.36 22.96
N LYS A 5 -39.36 43.70 24.09
CA LYS A 5 -38.96 44.01 25.49
C LYS A 5 -40.08 43.98 26.58
N ARG A 6 -39.88 43.14 27.63
CA ARG A 6 -40.67 42.86 28.88
C ARG A 6 -41.53 41.57 28.82
N ASN A 7 -41.40 40.59 29.75
CA ASN A 7 -41.64 40.52 31.23
C ASN A 7 -43.15 40.39 31.57
N SER A 8 -43.65 39.60 32.55
CA SER A 8 -43.04 38.75 33.60
C SER A 8 -44.12 37.99 34.44
N GLN A 9 -43.70 37.16 35.43
CA GLN A 9 -44.44 36.63 36.61
C GLN A 9 -45.47 35.49 36.39
N SER A 10 -45.82 34.59 37.33
CA SER A 10 -45.16 33.85 38.45
C SER A 10 -46.21 33.48 39.52
N VAL A 11 -46.36 32.20 39.89
CA VAL A 11 -46.95 31.73 41.18
C VAL A 11 -46.24 30.43 41.60
N ALA A 12 -46.12 30.15 42.90
CA ALA A 12 -45.30 29.07 43.48
C ALA A 12 -46.03 28.29 44.60
N SER A 13 -45.55 27.08 44.90
CA SER A 13 -45.68 26.25 46.13
C SER A 13 -45.51 24.75 45.75
N ASN A 14 -44.94 23.83 46.53
CA ASN A 14 -44.26 23.88 47.83
C ASN A 14 -43.16 22.79 47.91
N GLN A 15 -42.13 23.02 48.73
CA GLN A 15 -41.11 22.05 49.16
C GLN A 15 -41.55 21.34 50.47
N PRO A 16 -40.98 20.19 50.90
CA PRO A 16 -39.58 20.06 51.41
C PRO A 16 -38.92 18.70 51.09
N ALA A 17 -37.70 18.33 51.54
CA ALA A 17 -36.42 19.00 51.79
C ALA A 17 -35.34 17.90 51.97
N GLY A 18 -34.05 18.16 51.72
CA GLY A 18 -33.02 17.11 51.82
C GLY A 18 -31.57 17.48 51.47
N THR A 19 -31.04 18.58 52.04
CA THR A 19 -29.59 18.90 52.23
C THR A 19 -28.62 18.80 51.03
N ASN A 20 -28.12 19.90 50.43
CA ASN A 20 -27.02 20.81 50.89
C ASN A 20 -25.62 20.14 50.86
N VAL A 21 -24.50 20.72 50.40
CA VAL A 21 -23.97 22.11 50.18
C VAL A 21 -23.00 22.07 48.96
N GLN A 22 -23.01 22.90 47.89
CA GLN A 22 -22.73 24.35 47.64
C GLN A 22 -21.26 24.89 47.72
N ASN A 23 -20.76 25.36 46.56
CA ASN A 23 -19.87 26.53 46.30
C ASN A 23 -18.43 26.66 46.89
N GLY A 24 -17.50 27.25 46.10
CA GLY A 24 -16.32 27.96 46.67
C GLY A 24 -15.08 28.23 45.79
N GLN A 25 -15.06 29.41 45.16
CA GLN A 25 -13.95 30.19 44.53
C GLN A 25 -12.44 29.93 44.84
N ALA A 26 -11.63 30.00 43.77
CA ALA A 26 -10.39 30.79 43.54
C ALA A 26 -9.21 30.94 44.56
N ASN A 27 -7.99 30.85 44.00
CA ASN A 27 -6.68 31.37 44.43
C ASN A 27 -5.96 30.80 45.68
N GLY A 28 -4.81 30.17 45.44
CA GLY A 28 -3.78 29.84 46.45
C GLY A 28 -2.50 29.31 45.78
N VAL A 29 -1.31 29.68 46.28
CA VAL A 29 0.01 29.37 45.66
C VAL A 29 0.93 28.66 46.66
N ARG A 30 1.65 27.61 46.18
CA ARG A 30 2.74 26.83 46.83
C ARG A 30 2.35 25.91 48.01
N PRO A 31 3.20 24.90 48.33
CA PRO A 31 3.88 23.96 47.44
C PRO A 31 3.65 22.49 47.88
N ASP A 32 4.42 21.54 47.34
CA ASP A 32 4.59 20.16 47.83
C ASP A 32 3.37 19.22 47.81
N SER A 33 3.14 18.58 46.64
CA SER A 33 2.68 17.20 46.61
C SER A 33 3.33 16.42 45.45
N VAL A 34 3.77 15.20 45.73
CA VAL A 34 4.46 14.33 44.77
C VAL A 34 3.51 13.96 43.64
N ALA A 35 3.88 14.27 42.40
CA ALA A 35 3.12 13.82 41.23
C ALA A 35 3.17 12.29 41.14
N GLN A 36 2.03 11.64 41.38
CA GLN A 36 1.89 10.19 41.20
C GLN A 36 2.23 9.82 39.76
N ALA A 37 3.06 8.78 39.59
CA ALA A 37 3.30 8.20 38.28
C ALA A 37 2.00 7.59 37.73
N PRO A 38 1.70 7.74 36.43
CA PRO A 38 0.60 6.98 35.82
C PRO A 38 0.91 5.47 35.93
N PRO A 39 -0.11 4.63 36.16
CA PRO A 39 0.10 3.24 36.52
C PRO A 39 0.77 2.44 35.39
N THR A 40 1.73 1.59 35.77
CA THR A 40 2.24 0.51 34.92
C THR A 40 1.07 -0.38 34.51
N TYR A 41 1.01 -0.77 33.25
CA TYR A 41 -0.18 -1.37 32.64
C TYR A 41 -0.41 -2.82 33.11
N THR A 42 -1.16 -3.00 34.19
CA THR A 42 -1.90 -4.25 34.46
C THR A 42 -3.30 -4.14 33.83
N PRO A 43 -3.76 -5.13 33.03
CA PRO A 43 -5.11 -5.11 32.49
C PRO A 43 -6.18 -5.19 33.58
N THR A 44 -6.90 -4.10 33.83
CA THR A 44 -8.06 -4.09 34.74
C THR A 44 -9.30 -4.61 34.04
N ASN A 45 -9.42 -5.94 33.92
CA ASN A 45 -10.63 -6.61 33.43
C ASN A 45 -11.32 -7.37 34.57
N GLY A 46 -12.63 -7.14 34.73
CA GLY A 46 -13.50 -7.94 35.60
C GLY A 46 -13.91 -9.27 34.96
N ASN A 47 -12.95 -10.06 34.48
CA ASN A 47 -13.19 -11.38 33.88
C ASN A 47 -12.23 -12.42 34.49
N PRO A 48 -12.67 -13.59 35.00
CA PRO A 48 -11.91 -14.33 36.02
C PRO A 48 -10.70 -15.17 35.56
N THR A 49 -10.23 -15.03 34.32
CA THR A 49 -9.29 -15.98 33.68
C THR A 49 -7.88 -15.44 33.43
N ASN A 50 -7.52 -14.29 34.01
CA ASN A 50 -6.19 -13.69 33.83
C ASN A 50 -5.14 -14.30 34.77
N LEU A 51 -4.40 -15.30 34.28
CA LEU A 51 -3.02 -15.53 34.72
C LEU A 51 -2.09 -14.53 34.00
N THR A 52 -1.02 -14.09 34.66
CA THR A 52 0.03 -13.30 33.99
C THR A 52 0.80 -14.15 32.98
N GLU A 53 1.45 -13.52 32.00
CA GLU A 53 2.23 -14.22 30.97
C GLU A 53 3.37 -15.08 31.57
N ALA A 54 3.91 -14.68 32.73
CA ALA A 54 4.85 -15.48 33.51
C ALA A 54 4.19 -16.68 34.22
N GLU A 55 2.99 -16.52 34.77
CA GLU A 55 2.21 -17.61 35.39
C GLU A 55 1.71 -18.62 34.35
N MET A 56 1.34 -18.18 33.15
CA MET A 56 0.97 -19.07 32.04
C MET A 56 2.17 -19.88 31.53
N MET A 57 3.35 -19.25 31.40
CA MET A 57 4.60 -19.96 31.04
C MET A 57 5.06 -20.92 32.16
N ASN A 58 4.90 -20.54 33.44
CA ASN A 58 5.18 -21.45 34.55
C ASN A 58 4.20 -22.63 34.59
N ALA A 59 2.91 -22.42 34.35
CA ALA A 59 1.92 -23.51 34.25
C ALA A 59 2.23 -24.46 33.07
N ALA A 60 2.74 -23.94 31.96
CA ALA A 60 3.22 -24.75 30.84
C ALA A 60 4.48 -25.55 31.20
N ALA A 61 5.38 -25.00 32.04
CA ALA A 61 6.58 -25.69 32.51
C ALA A 61 6.28 -26.75 33.60
N GLU A 62 5.34 -26.48 34.51
CA GLU A 62 4.95 -27.40 35.60
C GLU A 62 4.18 -28.64 35.08
N ASN A 63 3.50 -28.53 33.94
CA ASN A 63 2.91 -29.68 33.24
C ASN A 63 3.96 -30.64 32.62
N GLY A 64 5.26 -30.33 32.68
CA GLY A 64 6.35 -31.17 32.17
C GLY A 64 6.49 -32.57 32.79
N ASN A 65 5.69 -32.90 33.82
CA ASN A 65 5.63 -34.24 34.42
C ASN A 65 4.34 -35.04 34.11
N ALA A 66 3.45 -34.53 33.25
CA ALA A 66 2.29 -35.27 32.76
C ALA A 66 2.53 -35.83 31.35
N ALA A 67 2.99 -37.08 31.27
CA ALA A 67 3.13 -37.77 29.99
C ALA A 67 1.76 -38.01 29.34
N GLY A 68 1.55 -37.53 28.09
CA GLY A 68 0.50 -38.06 27.23
C GLY A 68 -0.27 -37.10 26.31
N ALA A 69 -0.12 -35.77 26.44
CA ALA A 69 -0.80 -34.82 25.55
C ALA A 69 0.18 -33.79 24.97
N GLN A 70 0.40 -33.83 23.66
CA GLN A 70 0.91 -32.67 22.92
C GLN A 70 -0.12 -31.54 23.10
N PRO A 71 0.29 -30.29 23.42
CA PRO A 71 -0.63 -29.17 23.36
C PRO A 71 -1.13 -29.04 21.92
N ASP A 72 -2.45 -28.94 21.74
CA ASP A 72 -3.06 -28.83 20.42
C ASP A 72 -2.69 -27.47 19.79
N ILE A 73 -1.65 -27.48 18.98
CA ILE A 73 -1.08 -26.30 18.32
C ILE A 73 -2.09 -25.70 17.32
N ALA A 74 -3.07 -26.48 16.86
CA ALA A 74 -4.15 -26.03 15.99
C ALA A 74 -5.38 -25.51 16.74
N TRP A 75 -5.44 -25.63 18.09
CA TRP A 75 -6.64 -25.35 18.89
C TRP A 75 -7.25 -23.96 18.64
N ALA A 76 -6.40 -22.95 18.45
CA ALA A 76 -6.82 -21.58 18.16
C ALA A 76 -7.51 -21.41 16.80
N PHE A 77 -7.29 -22.33 15.84
CA PHE A 77 -7.88 -22.34 14.50
C PHE A 77 -9.09 -23.23 14.39
N SER A 78 -9.01 -24.46 14.91
CA SER A 78 -10.11 -25.43 14.87
C SER A 78 -11.35 -24.92 15.63
N ASN A 79 -11.18 -23.95 16.54
CA ASN A 79 -12.26 -23.28 17.26
C ASN A 79 -12.49 -21.80 16.86
N LEU A 80 -11.78 -21.28 15.84
CA LEU A 80 -11.85 -19.86 15.47
C LEU A 80 -13.23 -19.48 14.94
N THR A 81 -14.00 -18.76 15.76
CA THR A 81 -15.35 -18.28 15.42
C THR A 81 -15.34 -16.76 15.25
N ILE A 82 -15.23 -16.28 14.02
CA ILE A 82 -15.28 -14.85 13.71
C ILE A 82 -16.75 -14.38 13.76
N LYS A 83 -17.04 -13.47 14.69
CA LYS A 83 -18.36 -12.84 14.86
C LYS A 83 -18.43 -11.53 14.07
N GLU A 84 -19.62 -11.17 13.62
CA GLU A 84 -19.85 -9.87 13.00
C GLU A 84 -19.61 -8.75 14.03
N ASN A 85 -18.70 -7.83 13.70
CA ASN A 85 -18.25 -6.77 14.59
C ASN A 85 -19.00 -5.45 14.30
N GLY A 86 -19.62 -4.88 15.32
CA GLY A 86 -20.38 -3.61 15.22
C GLY A 86 -19.59 -2.34 15.56
N ASN A 87 -18.32 -2.42 15.95
CA ASN A 87 -17.53 -1.25 16.40
C ASN A 87 -16.67 -0.60 15.30
N GLY A 88 -16.49 -1.27 14.15
CA GLY A 88 -15.72 -0.77 13.01
C GLY A 88 -14.21 -0.67 13.21
N PHE A 89 -13.65 -1.38 14.19
CA PHE A 89 -12.19 -1.51 14.42
C PHE A 89 -11.84 -3.01 14.55
N PRO A 90 -10.72 -3.51 14.00
CA PRO A 90 -10.50 -4.95 13.89
C PRO A 90 -10.50 -5.67 15.24
N THR A 91 -11.04 -6.89 15.27
CA THR A 91 -11.00 -7.79 16.44
C THR A 91 -9.77 -8.72 16.42
N PRO A 92 -9.41 -9.31 17.57
CA PRO A 92 -8.43 -10.39 17.62
C PRO A 92 -8.76 -11.55 16.67
N GLU A 93 -10.04 -11.94 16.59
CA GLU A 93 -10.51 -13.05 15.77
C GLU A 93 -10.47 -12.75 14.27
N GLU A 94 -10.81 -11.52 13.84
CA GLU A 94 -10.65 -11.07 12.45
C GLU A 94 -9.17 -11.06 12.06
N THR A 95 -8.29 -10.62 12.96
CA THR A 95 -6.85 -10.55 12.70
C THR A 95 -6.22 -11.96 12.64
N LEU A 96 -6.69 -12.89 13.46
CA LEU A 96 -6.26 -14.29 13.43
C LEU A 96 -6.81 -15.02 12.18
N GLY A 97 -8.04 -14.71 11.76
CA GLY A 97 -8.61 -15.18 10.50
C GLY A 97 -7.87 -14.64 9.28
N HIS A 98 -7.33 -13.42 9.37
CA HIS A 98 -6.46 -12.87 8.35
C HIS A 98 -5.13 -13.64 8.26
N LEU A 99 -4.49 -13.99 9.39
CA LEU A 99 -3.31 -14.88 9.36
C LEU A 99 -3.62 -16.23 8.70
N LYS A 100 -4.76 -16.85 9.00
CA LYS A 100 -5.23 -18.10 8.36
C LYS A 100 -5.36 -17.96 6.83
N LEU A 101 -5.83 -16.80 6.35
CA LEU A 101 -5.93 -16.49 4.92
C LEU A 101 -4.55 -16.25 4.27
N LEU A 102 -3.63 -15.57 4.95
CA LEU A 102 -2.26 -15.37 4.46
C LEU A 102 -1.51 -16.70 4.34
N GLU A 103 -1.73 -17.64 5.26
CA GLU A 103 -1.16 -18.99 5.18
C GLU A 103 -1.71 -19.78 3.98
N ALA A 104 -3.01 -19.67 3.69
CA ALA A 104 -3.57 -20.24 2.46
C ALA A 104 -2.97 -19.63 1.18
N PHE A 105 -2.61 -18.34 1.17
CA PHE A 105 -1.89 -17.72 0.06
C PHE A 105 -0.42 -18.16 -0.02
N TYR A 106 0.24 -18.40 1.12
CA TYR A 106 1.58 -18.97 1.18
C TYR A 106 1.60 -20.39 0.57
N ALA A 107 0.69 -21.26 1.03
CA ALA A 107 0.51 -22.62 0.51
C ALA A 107 0.22 -22.63 -1.00
N LEU A 108 -0.64 -21.72 -1.48
CA LEU A 108 -0.93 -21.58 -2.91
C LEU A 108 0.31 -21.18 -3.74
N LYS A 109 1.13 -20.27 -3.23
CA LYS A 109 2.37 -19.84 -3.88
C LYS A 109 3.34 -21.01 -4.01
N ASP A 110 3.56 -21.75 -2.93
CA ASP A 110 4.45 -22.92 -2.93
C ASP A 110 3.89 -24.06 -3.81
N GLU A 111 2.59 -24.38 -3.75
CA GLU A 111 1.96 -25.39 -4.62
C GLU A 111 2.22 -25.08 -6.11
N VAL A 112 1.95 -23.83 -6.54
CA VAL A 112 2.14 -23.39 -7.92
C VAL A 112 3.62 -23.37 -8.32
N ALA A 113 4.50 -22.93 -7.42
CA ALA A 113 5.93 -22.88 -7.66
C ALA A 113 6.50 -24.30 -7.85
N TYR A 114 6.15 -25.24 -6.97
CA TYR A 114 6.68 -26.60 -6.96
C TYR A 114 5.92 -27.59 -7.86
N THR A 115 4.82 -27.18 -8.51
CA THR A 115 4.17 -27.98 -9.57
C THR A 115 5.07 -28.03 -10.81
N ASP A 116 5.83 -29.11 -10.96
CA ASP A 116 6.70 -29.29 -12.12
C ASP A 116 5.90 -29.38 -13.43
N GLY A 117 6.48 -28.87 -14.52
CA GLY A 117 5.83 -28.75 -15.82
C GLY A 117 4.73 -27.68 -15.93
N ALA A 118 4.34 -26.99 -14.85
CA ALA A 118 3.32 -25.94 -14.91
C ALA A 118 3.68 -24.87 -15.96
N PHE A 119 2.73 -24.57 -16.85
CA PHE A 119 2.91 -23.68 -18.01
C PHE A 119 4.02 -24.08 -19.00
N GLY A 120 4.43 -25.35 -19.03
CA GLY A 120 5.55 -25.83 -19.87
C GLY A 120 6.93 -25.40 -19.34
N LEU A 121 7.01 -25.10 -18.05
CA LEU A 121 8.25 -24.78 -17.35
C LEU A 121 8.61 -25.99 -16.47
N PHE A 122 9.72 -26.65 -16.79
CA PHE A 122 10.16 -27.89 -16.10
C PHE A 122 11.45 -27.67 -15.30
N ASP A 123 11.56 -28.26 -14.11
CA ASP A 123 12.73 -28.21 -13.22
C ASP A 123 13.95 -28.89 -13.86
N CYS A 124 13.75 -29.81 -14.81
CA CYS A 124 14.80 -30.45 -15.62
C CYS A 124 15.63 -29.46 -16.47
N ARG A 125 15.18 -28.19 -16.60
CA ARG A 125 15.90 -27.09 -17.27
C ARG A 125 16.96 -26.44 -16.38
N ALA A 126 16.95 -26.69 -15.07
CA ALA A 126 18.04 -26.27 -14.19
C ALA A 126 19.30 -27.09 -14.49
N PRO A 127 20.51 -26.48 -14.50
CA PRO A 127 21.73 -27.17 -14.88
C PRO A 127 22.10 -28.29 -13.90
N GLY A 128 22.55 -29.43 -14.42
CA GLY A 128 22.91 -30.62 -13.65
C GLY A 128 21.70 -31.38 -13.08
N THR A 129 21.97 -32.45 -12.33
CA THR A 129 21.03 -33.08 -11.39
C THR A 129 21.55 -32.89 -9.97
N ASP A 130 20.77 -33.24 -8.95
CA ASP A 130 21.19 -33.09 -7.55
C ASP A 130 22.42 -33.99 -7.26
N GLU A 131 22.47 -35.18 -7.87
CA GLU A 131 23.63 -36.08 -7.82
C GLU A 131 24.82 -35.54 -8.61
N SER A 132 24.58 -34.88 -9.76
CA SER A 132 25.67 -34.41 -10.63
C SER A 132 26.35 -33.14 -10.11
N VAL A 133 25.72 -32.40 -9.19
CA VAL A 133 26.30 -31.21 -8.54
C VAL A 133 26.75 -31.48 -7.10
N ALA A 134 26.47 -32.68 -6.56
CA ALA A 134 26.82 -33.05 -5.20
C ALA A 134 28.32 -32.89 -4.92
N GLY A 135 28.66 -32.07 -3.92
CA GLY A 135 30.05 -31.73 -3.56
C GLY A 135 30.64 -30.54 -4.32
N ASP A 136 30.05 -30.11 -5.45
CA ASP A 136 30.42 -28.88 -6.17
C ASP A 136 29.51 -27.73 -5.72
N GLN A 137 30.02 -26.90 -4.82
CA GLN A 137 29.29 -25.73 -4.27
C GLN A 137 28.90 -24.70 -5.34
N PRO A 138 29.81 -24.23 -6.23
CA PRO A 138 29.44 -23.40 -7.38
C PRO A 138 28.34 -23.99 -8.27
N ALA A 139 28.41 -25.28 -8.62
CA ALA A 139 27.39 -25.92 -9.44
C ALA A 139 26.04 -26.05 -8.71
N THR A 140 26.08 -26.38 -7.42
CA THR A 140 24.89 -26.44 -6.54
C THR A 140 24.18 -25.09 -6.47
N ILE A 141 24.92 -24.00 -6.21
CA ILE A 141 24.36 -22.64 -6.17
C ILE A 141 23.72 -22.29 -7.51
N LYS A 142 24.42 -22.52 -8.63
CA LYS A 142 23.90 -22.23 -9.98
C LYS A 142 22.64 -23.04 -10.32
N ARG A 143 22.54 -24.29 -9.87
CA ARG A 143 21.36 -25.14 -10.02
C ARG A 143 20.17 -24.60 -9.23
N LEU A 144 20.38 -24.28 -7.95
CA LEU A 144 19.34 -23.70 -7.09
C LEU A 144 18.88 -22.32 -7.60
N GLU A 145 19.78 -21.47 -8.10
CA GLU A 145 19.43 -20.20 -8.75
C GLU A 145 18.49 -20.39 -9.94
N ALA A 146 18.78 -21.37 -10.81
CA ALA A 146 17.92 -21.68 -11.94
C ALA A 146 16.56 -22.23 -11.50
N LEU A 147 16.51 -23.13 -10.51
CA LEU A 147 15.26 -23.65 -9.95
C LEU A 147 14.40 -22.53 -9.36
N ALA A 148 14.97 -21.65 -8.54
CA ALA A 148 14.24 -20.50 -7.99
C ALA A 148 13.70 -19.58 -9.10
N GLN A 149 14.45 -19.37 -10.19
CA GLN A 149 13.99 -18.58 -11.33
C GLN A 149 12.88 -19.25 -12.15
N ILE A 150 12.91 -20.58 -12.33
CA ILE A 150 11.86 -21.36 -13.00
C ILE A 150 10.56 -21.28 -12.18
N ARG A 151 10.67 -21.52 -10.87
CA ARG A 151 9.57 -21.52 -9.91
C ARG A 151 8.92 -20.14 -9.80
N GLU A 152 9.73 -19.09 -9.77
CA GLU A 152 9.21 -17.71 -9.78
C GLU A 152 8.57 -17.35 -11.12
N LYS A 153 9.08 -17.88 -12.24
CA LYS A 153 8.40 -17.69 -13.52
C LYS A 153 7.03 -18.38 -13.55
N ARG A 154 6.85 -19.55 -12.93
CA ARG A 154 5.52 -20.18 -12.74
C ARG A 154 4.59 -19.27 -11.92
N TRP A 155 5.06 -18.77 -10.78
CA TRP A 155 4.26 -17.87 -9.93
C TRP A 155 3.87 -16.58 -10.66
N ALA A 156 4.79 -15.93 -11.36
CA ALA A 156 4.53 -14.74 -12.17
C ALA A 156 3.43 -14.96 -13.23
N LEU A 157 3.44 -16.11 -13.92
CA LEU A 157 2.42 -16.48 -14.91
C LEU A 157 1.06 -16.76 -14.25
N TYR A 158 1.06 -17.47 -13.12
CA TYR A 158 -0.13 -17.77 -12.34
C TYR A 158 -0.82 -16.49 -11.83
N VAL A 159 -0.06 -15.55 -11.26
CA VAL A 159 -0.57 -14.26 -10.77
C VAL A 159 -1.12 -13.40 -11.91
N ALA A 160 -0.45 -13.37 -13.07
CA ALA A 160 -0.96 -12.65 -14.24
C ALA A 160 -2.29 -13.23 -14.78
N ARG A 161 -2.44 -14.57 -14.74
CA ARG A 161 -3.73 -15.24 -15.00
C ARG A 161 -4.76 -14.92 -13.92
N ALA A 162 -4.37 -14.90 -12.65
CA ALA A 162 -5.25 -14.60 -11.51
C ALA A 162 -5.83 -13.19 -11.61
N ALA A 163 -5.04 -12.19 -12.01
CA ALA A 163 -5.49 -10.82 -12.21
C ALA A 163 -6.55 -10.71 -13.33
N ASP A 164 -6.40 -11.47 -14.41
CA ASP A 164 -7.38 -11.57 -15.51
C ASP A 164 -8.65 -12.36 -15.13
N ARG A 165 -8.49 -13.37 -14.28
CA ARG A 165 -9.59 -14.11 -13.64
C ARG A 165 -10.37 -13.21 -12.69
N PHE A 166 -9.69 -12.33 -11.96
CA PHE A 166 -10.32 -11.28 -11.14
C PHE A 166 -11.04 -10.23 -11.97
N GLU A 167 -10.49 -9.75 -13.10
CA GLU A 167 -11.21 -8.89 -14.06
C GLU A 167 -12.50 -9.58 -14.56
N SER A 168 -12.46 -10.89 -14.82
CA SER A 168 -13.62 -11.68 -15.21
C SER A 168 -14.65 -11.81 -14.08
N TRP A 169 -14.22 -12.04 -12.85
CA TRP A 169 -15.09 -12.11 -11.67
C TRP A 169 -15.75 -10.77 -11.35
N TRP A 170 -14.96 -9.70 -11.30
CA TRP A 170 -15.41 -8.33 -11.05
C TRP A 170 -16.54 -7.93 -12.01
N THR A 171 -16.36 -8.20 -13.30
CA THR A 171 -17.30 -7.77 -14.35
C THR A 171 -18.48 -8.72 -14.55
N LYS A 172 -18.30 -10.05 -14.45
CA LYS A 172 -19.34 -11.04 -14.77
C LYS A 172 -20.05 -11.66 -13.57
N VAL A 173 -19.47 -11.56 -12.37
CA VAL A 173 -20.03 -12.15 -11.12
C VAL A 173 -20.36 -11.05 -10.12
N LEU A 174 -19.35 -10.31 -9.67
CA LEU A 174 -19.48 -9.30 -8.62
C LEU A 174 -20.43 -8.16 -9.02
N THR A 175 -20.15 -7.48 -10.14
CA THR A 175 -20.96 -6.32 -10.58
C THR A 175 -22.43 -6.67 -10.81
N PRO A 176 -22.80 -7.80 -11.49
CA PRO A 176 -24.20 -8.20 -11.60
C PRO A 176 -24.87 -8.51 -10.26
N MET A 177 -24.16 -9.15 -9.33
CA MET A 177 -24.70 -9.46 -8.01
C MET A 177 -24.91 -8.19 -7.16
N ASP A 178 -23.90 -7.32 -7.06
CA ASP A 178 -23.96 -6.03 -6.35
C ASP A 178 -25.15 -5.21 -6.84
N LYS A 179 -25.25 -5.03 -8.16
CA LYS A 179 -26.38 -4.35 -8.81
C LYS A 179 -27.73 -5.00 -8.50
N ALA A 180 -27.82 -6.33 -8.44
CA ALA A 180 -29.07 -7.03 -8.12
C ALA A 180 -29.50 -6.77 -6.66
N PHE A 181 -28.57 -6.80 -5.72
CA PHE A 181 -28.83 -6.42 -4.32
C PHE A 181 -29.20 -4.94 -4.21
N CYS A 182 -28.43 -4.05 -4.81
CA CYS A 182 -28.65 -2.60 -4.80
C CYS A 182 -30.05 -2.23 -5.31
N ASN A 183 -30.49 -2.88 -6.40
CA ASN A 183 -31.86 -2.73 -6.93
C ASN A 183 -32.94 -3.21 -5.93
N SER A 184 -32.68 -4.23 -5.12
CA SER A 184 -33.63 -4.79 -4.14
C SER A 184 -33.92 -3.87 -2.95
N LEU A 185 -33.02 -2.90 -2.71
CA LEU A 185 -33.15 -1.85 -1.69
C LEU A 185 -34.12 -0.73 -2.12
N GLY A 186 -34.44 -0.64 -3.42
CA GLY A 186 -35.31 0.37 -3.99
C GLY A 186 -34.59 1.67 -4.40
N PRO A 187 -35.27 2.54 -5.17
CA PRO A 187 -34.62 3.66 -5.88
C PRO A 187 -34.05 4.75 -4.95
N SER A 188 -34.56 4.88 -3.73
CA SER A 188 -34.04 5.83 -2.74
C SER A 188 -32.65 5.44 -2.24
N LEU A 189 -32.40 4.15 -2.02
CA LEU A 189 -31.12 3.61 -1.52
C LEU A 189 -30.21 3.09 -2.63
N GLY A 190 -30.72 2.93 -3.86
CA GLY A 190 -29.92 2.57 -5.03
C GLY A 190 -28.78 3.56 -5.29
N VAL A 191 -27.67 3.03 -5.79
CA VAL A 191 -26.50 3.76 -6.31
C VAL A 191 -26.19 3.24 -7.70
N SER A 192 -25.86 4.15 -8.60
CA SER A 192 -25.39 3.82 -9.95
C SER A 192 -23.89 4.05 -10.09
N ARG A 193 -23.30 3.48 -11.15
CA ARG A 193 -21.97 3.86 -11.62
C ARG A 193 -21.83 5.39 -11.73
N LEU A 194 -20.77 5.92 -11.14
CA LEU A 194 -20.50 7.35 -11.03
C LEU A 194 -20.27 8.03 -12.40
N ARG A 195 -20.77 9.26 -12.56
CA ARG A 195 -20.53 10.15 -13.70
C ARG A 195 -19.73 11.39 -13.29
N THR A 196 -19.17 12.15 -14.24
CA THR A 196 -18.42 13.38 -13.91
C THR A 196 -19.31 14.47 -13.32
N SER A 197 -20.60 14.50 -13.69
CA SER A 197 -21.62 15.35 -13.05
C SER A 197 -21.79 15.09 -11.56
N ASP A 198 -21.53 13.85 -11.12
CA ASP A 198 -21.77 13.41 -9.75
C ASP A 198 -20.60 13.82 -8.82
N LEU A 199 -19.40 14.07 -9.38
CA LEU A 199 -18.20 14.51 -8.66
C LEU A 199 -18.33 15.89 -8.00
N THR A 200 -19.31 16.68 -8.43
CA THR A 200 -19.65 18.01 -7.87
C THR A 200 -20.89 17.96 -6.98
N ALA A 201 -21.42 16.78 -6.66
CA ALA A 201 -22.74 16.60 -6.06
C ALA A 201 -22.73 15.75 -4.77
N VAL A 202 -23.87 15.80 -4.07
CA VAL A 202 -24.21 15.00 -2.87
C VAL A 202 -24.00 13.49 -3.06
N LEU A 203 -23.94 13.01 -4.30
CA LEU A 203 -23.81 11.59 -4.64
C LEU A 203 -22.48 10.95 -4.20
N TRP A 204 -21.39 11.71 -4.06
CA TRP A 204 -20.19 11.17 -3.38
C TRP A 204 -20.52 10.78 -1.93
N VAL A 205 -21.14 11.72 -1.18
CA VAL A 205 -21.48 11.50 0.23
C VAL A 205 -22.43 10.32 0.35
N LYS A 206 -23.43 10.21 -0.53
CA LYS A 206 -24.35 9.08 -0.60
C LYS A 206 -23.66 7.72 -0.87
N PHE A 207 -22.49 7.72 -1.51
CA PHE A 207 -21.72 6.48 -1.68
C PHE A 207 -21.01 6.10 -0.37
N VAL A 208 -20.22 7.00 0.22
CA VAL A 208 -19.35 6.66 1.36
C VAL A 208 -20.08 6.65 2.72
N ASP A 209 -21.08 7.51 2.89
CA ASP A 209 -21.84 7.72 4.13
C ASP A 209 -23.34 7.91 3.83
N GLU A 210 -24.04 6.79 3.64
CA GLU A 210 -25.50 6.75 3.60
C GLU A 210 -26.08 6.51 5.02
N PRO A 211 -26.77 7.49 5.64
CA PRO A 211 -27.28 7.38 7.00
C PRO A 211 -28.32 6.26 7.22
N ALA A 212 -28.94 5.74 6.17
CA ALA A 212 -29.79 4.56 6.27
C ALA A 212 -29.01 3.28 6.68
N PHE A 213 -27.71 3.23 6.41
CA PHE A 213 -26.81 2.10 6.72
C PHE A 213 -25.94 2.34 7.97
N THR A 214 -26.15 3.44 8.73
CA THR A 214 -25.48 3.69 10.02
C THR A 214 -26.43 3.64 11.22
N LYS A 215 -27.75 3.67 10.98
CA LYS A 215 -28.77 3.59 12.03
C LYS A 215 -28.99 2.14 12.47
N CYS A 216 -28.41 1.74 13.60
CA CYS A 216 -28.92 0.64 14.41
C CYS A 216 -30.12 1.13 15.25
N PRO A 217 -31.37 0.69 14.98
CA PRO A 217 -32.53 1.12 15.74
C PRO A 217 -33.01 0.00 16.67
N ASN A 218 -32.79 0.16 17.98
CA ASN A 218 -33.52 -0.57 19.02
C ASN A 218 -35.00 -0.14 19.01
N HIS A 219 -35.76 -0.52 17.99
CA HIS A 219 -37.18 -0.17 17.84
C HIS A 219 -38.03 -1.42 17.55
N PRO A 220 -38.81 -1.93 18.53
CA PRO A 220 -39.31 -3.32 18.54
C PRO A 220 -40.50 -3.61 17.61
N THR A 221 -40.84 -2.72 16.69
CA THR A 221 -42.15 -2.74 15.98
C THR A 221 -42.08 -2.70 14.45
N LYS A 222 -40.89 -2.77 13.85
CA LYS A 222 -40.74 -2.86 12.38
C LYS A 222 -39.89 -4.05 11.99
N ARG A 223 -40.44 -4.89 11.10
CA ARG A 223 -39.76 -6.04 10.49
C ARG A 223 -38.85 -5.52 9.38
N TRP A 224 -37.62 -5.14 9.73
CA TRP A 224 -36.68 -4.52 8.80
C TRP A 224 -36.12 -5.52 7.79
N LYS A 225 -35.93 -5.08 6.53
CA LYS A 225 -35.06 -5.78 5.58
C LYS A 225 -33.61 -5.61 6.05
N HIS A 226 -32.77 -6.65 5.92
CA HIS A 226 -31.33 -6.48 6.03
C HIS A 226 -30.87 -5.54 4.92
N LEU A 227 -30.40 -4.34 5.29
CA LEU A 227 -29.83 -3.36 4.35
C LEU A 227 -28.37 -3.68 4.02
N GLN A 228 -27.70 -4.45 4.87
CA GLN A 228 -26.33 -4.90 4.68
C GLN A 228 -26.29 -6.12 3.76
N TRP A 229 -25.37 -6.10 2.80
CA TRP A 229 -25.00 -7.27 2.02
C TRP A 229 -24.28 -8.28 2.92
N VAL A 230 -24.76 -9.52 2.93
CA VAL A 230 -24.14 -10.63 3.67
C VAL A 230 -23.64 -11.67 2.67
N TRP A 231 -22.35 -11.96 2.73
CA TRP A 231 -21.71 -12.97 1.90
C TRP A 231 -21.95 -14.38 2.45
N THR A 232 -22.16 -15.35 1.57
CA THR A 232 -22.19 -16.78 1.91
C THR A 232 -21.04 -17.53 1.22
N ARG A 233 -20.75 -18.77 1.65
CA ARG A 233 -19.74 -19.62 0.99
C ARG A 233 -20.02 -19.84 -0.50
N ASP A 234 -21.29 -19.84 -0.91
CA ASP A 234 -21.75 -19.97 -2.32
C ASP A 234 -21.46 -18.74 -3.19
N MET A 235 -21.00 -17.64 -2.58
CA MET A 235 -20.65 -16.40 -3.28
C MET A 235 -19.14 -16.21 -3.44
N LEU A 236 -18.33 -17.06 -2.81
CA LEU A 236 -16.89 -16.89 -2.78
C LEU A 236 -16.22 -17.20 -4.13
N PRO A 237 -15.19 -16.44 -4.53
CA PRO A 237 -14.39 -16.74 -5.72
C PRO A 237 -13.37 -17.86 -5.45
N PRO A 238 -12.68 -18.36 -6.50
CA PRO A 238 -11.43 -19.12 -6.36
C PRO A 238 -10.38 -18.42 -5.50
N LEU A 239 -9.48 -19.18 -4.87
CA LEU A 239 -8.46 -18.64 -3.96
C LEU A 239 -7.53 -17.63 -4.64
N ASP A 240 -7.16 -17.88 -5.90
CA ASP A 240 -6.31 -16.97 -6.68
C ASP A 240 -6.98 -15.62 -6.97
N VAL A 241 -8.29 -15.63 -7.17
CA VAL A 241 -9.12 -14.43 -7.34
C VAL A 241 -9.35 -13.73 -6.00
N LEU A 242 -9.49 -14.48 -4.89
CA LEU A 242 -9.55 -13.92 -3.52
C LEU A 242 -8.25 -13.22 -3.14
N MET A 243 -7.10 -13.79 -3.50
CA MET A 243 -5.76 -13.20 -3.29
C MET A 243 -5.60 -11.86 -4.03
N VAL A 244 -6.06 -11.79 -5.28
CA VAL A 244 -6.06 -10.53 -6.05
C VAL A 244 -7.01 -9.51 -5.42
N TRP A 245 -8.21 -9.95 -4.97
CA TRP A 245 -9.18 -9.07 -4.32
C TRP A 245 -8.63 -8.49 -3.01
N HIS A 246 -8.06 -9.33 -2.15
CA HIS A 246 -7.36 -8.95 -0.91
C HIS A 246 -6.29 -7.89 -1.21
N SER A 247 -5.36 -8.18 -2.12
CA SER A 247 -4.27 -7.26 -2.49
C SER A 247 -4.78 -5.92 -3.02
N PHE A 248 -5.94 -5.92 -3.70
CA PHE A 248 -6.57 -4.69 -4.19
C PHE A 248 -7.18 -3.86 -3.04
N MET A 249 -7.84 -4.49 -2.07
CA MET A 249 -8.45 -3.81 -0.92
C MET A 249 -7.41 -3.15 -0.01
N LEU A 250 -6.19 -3.70 0.06
CA LEU A 250 -5.04 -3.07 0.74
C LEU A 250 -4.55 -1.78 0.07
N ASN A 251 -5.14 -1.37 -1.05
CA ASN A 251 -4.93 -0.08 -1.71
C ASN A 251 -6.21 0.77 -1.57
N PRO A 252 -6.54 1.26 -0.37
CA PRO A 252 -7.91 1.61 0.02
C PRO A 252 -8.53 2.74 -0.81
N ARG A 253 -7.74 3.71 -1.28
CA ARG A 253 -8.23 4.77 -2.19
C ARG A 253 -8.46 4.32 -3.61
N ASN A 254 -7.58 3.44 -4.11
CA ASN A 254 -7.70 2.83 -5.42
C ASN A 254 -8.90 1.87 -5.48
N TYR A 255 -9.11 1.09 -4.43
CA TYR A 255 -10.29 0.24 -4.27
C TYR A 255 -11.59 1.05 -4.21
N LEU A 256 -11.64 2.12 -3.40
CA LEU A 256 -12.79 3.04 -3.36
C LEU A 256 -13.05 3.67 -4.74
N GLU A 257 -12.02 4.15 -5.44
CA GLU A 257 -12.16 4.76 -6.77
C GLU A 257 -12.87 3.81 -7.74
N ASP A 258 -12.43 2.57 -7.86
CA ASP A 258 -13.06 1.63 -8.79
C ASP A 258 -14.41 1.12 -8.29
N CYS A 259 -14.63 0.95 -6.98
CA CYS A 259 -15.96 0.67 -6.46
C CYS A 259 -16.96 1.77 -6.88
N MET A 260 -16.56 3.05 -6.85
CA MET A 260 -17.39 4.16 -7.34
C MET A 260 -17.52 4.19 -8.87
N ARG A 261 -16.41 3.97 -9.61
CA ARG A 261 -16.41 3.88 -11.09
C ARG A 261 -17.21 2.69 -11.63
N PHE A 262 -17.56 1.70 -10.80
CA PHE A 262 -18.41 0.56 -11.19
C PHE A 262 -19.77 0.51 -10.49
N GLY A 263 -19.98 1.32 -9.44
CA GLY A 263 -21.23 1.40 -8.68
C GLY A 263 -21.36 0.38 -7.53
N LEU A 264 -20.25 -0.23 -7.12
CA LEU A 264 -20.19 -1.34 -6.16
C LEU A 264 -20.16 -0.87 -4.70
N ARG A 265 -21.16 -0.07 -4.29
CA ARG A 265 -21.24 0.44 -2.91
C ARG A 265 -21.43 -0.73 -1.94
N ASP A 266 -22.30 -1.67 -2.27
CA ASP A 266 -22.75 -2.66 -1.30
C ASP A 266 -21.64 -3.71 -1.03
N THR A 267 -20.83 -4.03 -2.04
CA THR A 267 -19.53 -4.72 -1.91
C THR A 267 -18.55 -3.94 -1.02
N TRP A 268 -18.38 -2.63 -1.28
CA TRP A 268 -17.47 -1.77 -0.50
C TRP A 268 -17.93 -1.62 0.97
N TYR A 269 -19.23 -1.73 1.24
CA TYR A 269 -19.79 -1.74 2.60
C TYR A 269 -19.58 -3.09 3.30
N ALA A 270 -19.66 -4.20 2.57
CA ALA A 270 -19.54 -5.55 3.13
C ALA A 270 -18.09 -5.97 3.47
N GLY A 271 -17.11 -5.49 2.70
CA GLY A 271 -15.69 -5.86 2.90
C GLY A 271 -15.39 -7.33 2.60
N VAL A 272 -14.26 -7.83 3.13
CA VAL A 272 -13.88 -9.24 3.05
C VAL A 272 -14.84 -10.07 3.92
N PRO A 273 -15.40 -11.16 3.39
CA PRO A 273 -16.32 -11.99 4.14
C PRO A 273 -15.62 -12.95 5.11
N TRP A 274 -15.03 -12.40 6.17
CA TRP A 274 -14.20 -13.13 7.13
C TRP A 274 -14.80 -14.45 7.60
N LYS A 275 -16.07 -14.47 7.99
CA LYS A 275 -16.77 -15.70 8.38
C LYS A 275 -16.76 -16.74 7.27
N ALA A 276 -17.22 -16.38 6.07
CA ALA A 276 -17.32 -17.33 4.96
C ALA A 276 -15.93 -17.80 4.48
N VAL A 277 -14.91 -16.94 4.52
CA VAL A 277 -13.52 -17.28 4.20
C VAL A 277 -12.95 -18.25 5.24
N ASN A 278 -13.05 -17.95 6.53
CA ASN A 278 -12.60 -18.82 7.63
C ASN A 278 -13.29 -20.18 7.59
N ASP A 279 -14.61 -20.21 7.40
CA ASP A 279 -15.41 -21.44 7.25
C ASP A 279 -15.08 -22.23 5.96
N SER A 280 -14.28 -21.66 5.06
CA SER A 280 -13.83 -22.28 3.80
C SER A 280 -12.33 -22.55 3.76
N ILE A 281 -11.60 -22.34 4.85
CA ILE A 281 -10.19 -22.74 4.98
C ILE A 281 -10.12 -23.79 6.08
N ASN A 282 -9.70 -25.01 5.75
CA ASN A 282 -9.58 -26.10 6.73
C ASN A 282 -8.31 -25.97 7.59
N ASP A 283 -8.09 -26.90 8.52
CA ASP A 283 -6.97 -26.85 9.47
C ASP A 283 -5.61 -27.23 8.84
N SER A 284 -5.60 -27.64 7.57
CA SER A 284 -4.41 -27.79 6.73
C SER A 284 -4.27 -26.64 5.71
N PHE A 285 -4.98 -25.53 5.94
CA PHE A 285 -5.00 -24.31 5.12
C PHE A 285 -5.49 -24.48 3.67
N TYR A 286 -6.06 -25.64 3.31
CA TYR A 286 -6.70 -25.82 2.01
C TYR A 286 -8.03 -25.06 1.93
N TYR A 287 -8.24 -24.40 0.80
CA TYR A 287 -9.43 -23.59 0.53
C TYR A 287 -10.53 -24.40 -0.16
N GLU A 288 -11.57 -24.74 0.60
CA GLU A 288 -12.69 -25.56 0.18
C GLU A 288 -14.01 -24.76 0.20
N VAL A 289 -14.55 -24.48 -0.98
CA VAL A 289 -15.87 -23.84 -1.15
C VAL A 289 -16.93 -24.82 -1.64
N THR A 290 -18.19 -24.41 -1.52
CA THR A 290 -19.34 -25.20 -1.98
C THR A 290 -19.35 -25.37 -3.50
N ASP A 291 -19.97 -26.45 -3.98
CA ASP A 291 -20.13 -26.67 -5.42
C ASP A 291 -21.06 -25.64 -6.08
N ALA A 292 -21.91 -24.96 -5.29
CA ALA A 292 -22.67 -23.80 -5.75
C ALA A 292 -21.75 -22.63 -6.14
N ALA A 293 -20.69 -22.34 -5.36
CA ALA A 293 -19.69 -21.33 -5.72
C ALA A 293 -18.95 -21.70 -7.02
N LYS A 294 -18.51 -22.97 -7.14
CA LYS A 294 -17.83 -23.50 -8.34
C LYS A 294 -18.72 -23.43 -9.58
N THR A 295 -19.98 -23.83 -9.45
CA THR A 295 -20.97 -23.78 -10.53
C THR A 295 -21.23 -22.35 -10.97
N LYS A 296 -21.44 -21.44 -10.01
CA LYS A 296 -21.66 -20.01 -10.28
C LYS A 296 -20.47 -19.37 -11.00
N TRP A 297 -19.25 -19.68 -10.57
CA TRP A 297 -18.02 -19.28 -11.28
C TRP A 297 -18.04 -19.77 -12.73
N ALA A 298 -18.20 -21.07 -12.96
CA ALA A 298 -18.11 -21.67 -14.29
C ALA A 298 -19.20 -21.12 -15.23
N CYS A 299 -20.46 -21.06 -14.78
CA CYS A 299 -21.59 -20.55 -15.56
C CYS A 299 -21.46 -19.06 -15.89
N SER A 300 -21.00 -18.22 -14.96
CA SER A 300 -20.90 -16.78 -15.17
C SER A 300 -19.64 -16.37 -15.94
N THR A 301 -18.51 -17.04 -15.72
CA THR A 301 -17.22 -16.64 -16.33
C THR A 301 -16.92 -17.35 -17.64
N SER A 302 -17.43 -18.58 -17.82
CA SER A 302 -17.01 -19.55 -18.84
C SER A 302 -15.54 -19.96 -18.73
N ARG A 303 -15.01 -20.05 -17.49
CA ARG A 303 -13.62 -20.42 -17.16
C ARG A 303 -13.58 -21.60 -16.19
N PRO A 304 -12.51 -22.42 -16.20
CA PRO A 304 -12.34 -23.49 -15.22
C PRO A 304 -12.15 -22.93 -13.79
N TRP A 305 -12.45 -23.74 -12.78
CA TRP A 305 -12.28 -23.35 -11.37
C TRP A 305 -10.80 -23.18 -11.01
N SER A 306 -9.93 -24.11 -11.41
CA SER A 306 -8.48 -23.97 -11.26
C SER A 306 -7.91 -22.99 -12.31
N ASN A 307 -6.85 -22.28 -11.93
CA ASN A 307 -6.05 -21.41 -12.81
C ASN A 307 -5.07 -22.23 -13.67
N LEU A 308 -4.60 -23.38 -13.17
CA LEU A 308 -3.72 -24.27 -13.92
C LEU A 308 -4.43 -24.89 -15.15
N ASP A 309 -5.74 -25.14 -15.03
CA ASP A 309 -6.61 -25.63 -16.11
C ASP A 309 -6.93 -24.58 -17.19
N GLU A 310 -6.54 -23.30 -16.99
CA GLU A 310 -6.79 -22.23 -17.96
C GLU A 310 -5.99 -22.47 -19.25
N ALA A 311 -6.61 -22.12 -20.38
CA ALA A 311 -6.02 -22.22 -21.71
C ALA A 311 -4.63 -21.56 -21.77
N SER A 312 -3.71 -22.15 -22.55
CA SER A 312 -2.35 -21.63 -22.78
C SER A 312 -2.30 -20.26 -23.46
N VAL A 313 -3.44 -19.76 -23.93
CA VAL A 313 -3.62 -18.49 -24.64
C VAL A 313 -4.64 -17.59 -23.95
N LYS A 314 -4.40 -16.27 -24.00
CA LYS A 314 -5.36 -15.21 -23.69
C LYS A 314 -6.03 -14.72 -24.97
N SER A 315 -7.36 -14.61 -24.93
CA SER A 315 -8.11 -13.91 -25.98
C SER A 315 -8.25 -12.41 -25.67
N LEU A 316 -8.04 -11.56 -26.69
CA LEU A 316 -8.27 -10.12 -26.62
C LEU A 316 -8.62 -9.53 -28.00
N LYS A 317 -9.20 -8.34 -28.05
CA LYS A 317 -9.44 -7.62 -29.32
C LYS A 317 -8.21 -6.79 -29.71
N CYS A 318 -7.80 -6.82 -30.97
CA CYS A 318 -6.74 -5.97 -31.48
C CYS A 318 -7.08 -4.47 -31.26
N PRO A 319 -6.23 -3.66 -30.61
CA PRO A 319 -6.52 -2.25 -30.33
C PRO A 319 -6.70 -1.32 -31.53
N ARG A 320 -6.34 -1.75 -32.75
CA ARG A 320 -6.52 -1.00 -34.01
C ARG A 320 -7.75 -1.47 -34.79
N CYS A 321 -7.83 -2.76 -35.15
CA CYS A 321 -8.91 -3.28 -36.01
C CYS A 321 -10.02 -4.05 -35.27
N SER A 322 -9.96 -4.16 -33.93
CA SER A 322 -10.91 -4.91 -33.07
C SER A 322 -11.03 -6.42 -33.31
N THR A 323 -10.33 -6.99 -34.31
CA THR A 323 -10.28 -8.43 -34.58
C THR A 323 -9.83 -9.22 -33.37
N LEU A 324 -10.51 -10.33 -33.07
CA LEU A 324 -10.14 -11.21 -31.96
C LEU A 324 -8.76 -11.84 -32.20
N GLN A 325 -7.91 -11.77 -31.19
CA GLN A 325 -6.55 -12.31 -31.15
C GLN A 325 -6.49 -13.42 -30.11
N SER A 326 -5.55 -14.34 -30.32
CA SER A 326 -5.16 -15.36 -29.36
C SER A 326 -3.66 -15.21 -29.12
N ILE A 327 -3.27 -14.79 -27.92
CA ILE A 327 -1.86 -14.51 -27.56
C ILE A 327 -1.45 -15.49 -26.47
N PRO A 328 -0.35 -16.25 -26.60
CA PRO A 328 0.10 -17.16 -25.55
C PRO A 328 0.39 -16.40 -24.25
N TRP A 329 0.07 -17.00 -23.10
CA TRP A 329 0.41 -16.42 -21.79
C TRP A 329 1.95 -16.32 -21.63
N THR A 330 2.66 -17.33 -22.11
CA THR A 330 4.13 -17.38 -22.17
C THR A 330 4.61 -17.96 -23.49
N THR A 331 5.74 -17.48 -24.03
CA THR A 331 6.49 -18.16 -25.09
C THR A 331 7.75 -18.88 -24.57
N ALA A 332 7.92 -18.97 -23.26
CA ALA A 332 9.02 -19.70 -22.60
C ALA A 332 8.68 -21.18 -22.31
N SER A 333 7.45 -21.60 -22.61
CA SER A 333 6.98 -22.99 -22.57
C SER A 333 7.79 -23.87 -23.53
N MET A 334 8.23 -25.04 -23.05
CA MET A 334 8.90 -26.07 -23.87
C MET A 334 8.43 -27.47 -23.46
N GLU A 335 8.73 -28.48 -24.28
CA GLU A 335 8.60 -29.89 -23.88
C GLU A 335 9.60 -30.24 -22.77
N GLU A 336 9.24 -31.20 -21.91
CA GLU A 336 10.08 -31.75 -20.84
C GLU A 336 11.42 -32.31 -21.36
N SER A 337 11.42 -32.82 -22.60
CA SER A 337 12.59 -33.35 -23.30
C SER A 337 13.66 -32.28 -23.59
N ALA A 338 13.31 -31.00 -23.56
CA ALA A 338 14.16 -29.89 -23.97
C ALA A 338 15.21 -29.53 -22.91
N ARG A 339 16.29 -30.32 -22.85
CA ARG A 339 17.48 -30.12 -21.99
C ARG A 339 18.30 -28.87 -22.35
N HIS A 340 17.70 -27.69 -22.24
CA HIS A 340 18.38 -26.41 -22.27
C HIS A 340 18.66 -25.96 -20.85
N ASN A 341 19.94 -25.69 -20.54
CA ASN A 341 20.31 -24.98 -19.33
C ASN A 341 19.58 -23.64 -19.28
N TRP A 342 18.81 -23.40 -18.22
CA TRP A 342 18.06 -22.17 -18.01
C TRP A 342 18.97 -20.93 -18.02
N ASP A 343 18.60 -19.93 -18.84
CA ASP A 343 19.22 -18.60 -18.95
C ASP A 343 18.09 -17.56 -18.93
N MET A 344 18.27 -16.48 -18.17
CA MET A 344 17.33 -15.35 -18.06
C MET A 344 17.03 -14.62 -19.38
N LYS A 345 17.77 -14.90 -20.46
CA LYS A 345 17.40 -14.45 -21.81
C LYS A 345 16.13 -15.12 -22.35
N TYR A 346 15.73 -16.28 -21.83
CA TYR A 346 14.56 -17.05 -22.27
C TYR A 346 13.30 -16.81 -21.42
N VAL A 347 13.10 -15.58 -20.93
CA VAL A 347 11.89 -15.18 -20.17
C VAL A 347 10.62 -15.01 -21.02
N GLY A 348 10.72 -15.12 -22.35
CA GLY A 348 9.60 -15.12 -23.30
C GLY A 348 9.00 -13.74 -23.66
N HIS A 349 8.06 -13.76 -24.60
CA HIS A 349 7.39 -12.61 -25.25
C HIS A 349 5.85 -12.70 -25.25
N GLY A 350 5.27 -13.55 -24.41
CA GLY A 350 3.84 -13.75 -24.23
C GLY A 350 3.15 -12.64 -23.43
N TYR A 351 1.85 -12.81 -23.18
CA TYR A 351 1.01 -11.79 -22.54
C TYR A 351 1.40 -11.46 -21.09
N ALA A 352 1.99 -12.42 -20.37
CA ALA A 352 2.40 -12.25 -18.98
C ALA A 352 3.93 -12.05 -18.83
N GLU A 353 4.57 -11.42 -19.82
CA GLU A 353 6.03 -11.32 -19.94
C GLU A 353 6.45 -9.88 -20.30
N ALA A 354 7.58 -9.40 -19.78
CA ALA A 354 7.99 -7.98 -19.83
C ALA A 354 7.94 -7.35 -21.23
N ASP A 355 8.31 -8.13 -22.24
CA ASP A 355 8.45 -7.72 -23.64
C ASP A 355 7.44 -8.49 -24.51
N LEU A 356 6.14 -8.31 -24.19
CA LEU A 356 5.02 -8.82 -24.99
C LEU A 356 5.16 -8.40 -26.46
N ARG A 357 5.23 -9.39 -27.36
CA ARG A 357 5.26 -9.21 -28.82
C ARG A 357 4.27 -10.16 -29.49
N GLY A 358 3.02 -9.69 -29.67
CA GLY A 358 2.06 -10.33 -30.58
C GLY A 358 1.90 -9.52 -31.86
N THR A 359 1.55 -10.14 -32.98
CA THR A 359 1.25 -9.42 -34.25
C THR A 359 -0.17 -9.72 -34.69
N CYS A 360 -0.96 -8.69 -35.01
CA CYS A 360 -2.31 -8.87 -35.51
C CYS A 360 -2.30 -9.26 -37.00
N PRO A 361 -2.87 -10.42 -37.39
CA PRO A 361 -2.77 -10.91 -38.78
C PRO A 361 -3.58 -10.08 -39.79
N LEU A 362 -4.56 -9.27 -39.35
CA LEU A 362 -5.39 -8.47 -40.28
C LEU A 362 -4.92 -7.03 -40.49
N CYS A 363 -4.32 -6.39 -39.48
CA CYS A 363 -3.87 -4.99 -39.57
C CYS A 363 -2.37 -4.80 -39.31
N ASN A 364 -1.64 -5.92 -39.23
CA ASN A 364 -0.20 -6.04 -39.01
C ASN A 364 0.34 -5.39 -37.71
N LEU A 365 -0.51 -4.84 -36.85
CA LEU A 365 -0.08 -4.14 -35.64
C LEU A 365 0.71 -5.07 -34.70
N ASN A 366 1.90 -4.65 -34.28
CA ASN A 366 2.60 -5.26 -33.16
C ASN A 366 1.92 -4.84 -31.84
N ILE A 367 1.24 -5.79 -31.21
CA ILE A 367 0.58 -5.68 -29.92
C ILE A 367 1.63 -5.85 -28.83
N THR A 368 1.90 -4.76 -28.13
CA THR A 368 2.78 -4.68 -26.96
C THR A 368 2.01 -4.21 -25.72
N HIS A 369 2.61 -4.24 -24.54
CA HIS A 369 1.99 -3.66 -23.35
C HIS A 369 1.68 -2.17 -23.48
N ASP A 370 2.48 -1.39 -24.20
CA ASP A 370 2.23 0.04 -24.45
C ASP A 370 0.99 0.27 -25.32
N ILE A 371 0.83 -0.53 -26.37
CA ILE A 371 -0.36 -0.53 -27.23
C ILE A 371 -1.63 -0.84 -26.43
N LEU A 372 -1.55 -1.79 -25.49
CA LEU A 372 -2.65 -2.13 -24.58
C LEU A 372 -2.92 -1.03 -23.53
N ARG A 373 -1.89 -0.36 -23.00
CA ARG A 373 -2.03 0.78 -22.07
C ARG A 373 -2.72 1.97 -22.74
N VAL A 374 -2.35 2.27 -23.99
CA VAL A 374 -3.06 3.26 -24.82
C VAL A 374 -4.48 2.80 -25.13
N ALA A 375 -4.71 1.51 -25.38
CA ALA A 375 -6.06 0.98 -25.55
C ALA A 375 -6.95 1.17 -24.30
N LYS A 376 -6.40 0.98 -23.09
CA LYS A 376 -7.09 1.32 -21.83
C LYS A 376 -7.43 2.81 -21.77
N PHE A 377 -6.47 3.69 -22.01
CA PHE A 377 -6.70 5.14 -21.98
C PHE A 377 -7.79 5.57 -22.96
N LYS A 378 -7.72 5.09 -24.20
CA LYS A 378 -8.72 5.33 -25.23
C LYS A 378 -10.11 4.83 -24.83
N ARG A 379 -10.22 3.59 -24.34
CA ARG A 379 -11.49 3.01 -23.89
C ARG A 379 -12.13 3.79 -22.74
N ASP A 380 -11.33 4.17 -21.73
CA ASP A 380 -11.82 4.97 -20.61
C ASP A 380 -12.28 6.37 -21.09
N ALA A 381 -11.62 6.95 -22.09
CA ALA A 381 -12.01 8.22 -22.71
C ALA A 381 -13.24 8.11 -23.63
N GLU A 382 -13.42 6.99 -24.33
CA GLU A 382 -14.64 6.67 -25.09
C GLU A 382 -15.84 6.54 -24.14
N ASP A 383 -15.67 5.90 -22.98
CA ASP A 383 -16.69 5.82 -21.93
C ASP A 383 -16.99 7.19 -21.29
N LEU A 384 -15.99 8.05 -21.11
CA LEU A 384 -16.19 9.45 -20.71
C LEU A 384 -17.01 10.22 -21.75
N LEU A 385 -16.65 10.13 -23.03
CA LEU A 385 -17.29 10.88 -24.11
C LEU A 385 -18.73 10.41 -24.41
N ARG A 386 -19.00 9.10 -24.24
CA ARG A 386 -20.30 8.47 -24.54
C ARG A 386 -21.24 8.42 -23.33
N SER A 387 -20.72 8.23 -22.13
CA SER A 387 -21.50 7.89 -20.94
C SER A 387 -21.19 8.76 -19.73
N ASP A 388 -20.33 9.76 -19.87
CA ASP A 388 -19.85 10.64 -18.80
C ASP A 388 -19.18 9.90 -17.64
N TYR A 389 -18.68 8.68 -17.85
CA TYR A 389 -17.95 7.94 -16.83
C TYR A 389 -16.54 8.54 -16.64
N PRO A 390 -16.11 8.87 -15.42
CA PRO A 390 -14.84 9.54 -15.19
C PRO A 390 -13.63 8.65 -15.54
N MET A 391 -12.59 9.30 -16.09
CA MET A 391 -11.27 8.69 -16.23
C MET A 391 -10.76 8.20 -14.87
N GLY A 392 -9.99 7.12 -14.86
CA GLY A 392 -9.25 6.73 -13.66
C GLY A 392 -8.40 7.89 -13.16
N GLY A 393 -8.24 8.01 -11.83
CA GLY A 393 -7.45 9.04 -11.15
C GLY A 393 -8.16 10.37 -10.98
N THR A 394 -9.42 10.50 -11.39
CA THR A 394 -10.19 11.75 -11.33
C THR A 394 -11.33 11.74 -10.33
N VAL A 395 -11.51 10.63 -9.59
CA VAL A 395 -12.68 10.40 -8.71
C VAL A 395 -12.37 10.65 -7.24
N VAL A 396 -11.21 10.19 -6.74
CA VAL A 396 -10.80 10.29 -5.32
C VAL A 396 -9.62 11.26 -5.21
N PRO A 397 -9.83 12.59 -5.22
CA PRO A 397 -8.87 13.50 -5.79
C PRO A 397 -8.48 14.58 -4.78
N GLY A 398 -7.43 14.37 -4.01
CA GLY A 398 -6.95 15.40 -3.09
C GLY A 398 -5.84 14.90 -2.18
N LYS A 399 -5.15 15.84 -1.53
CA LYS A 399 -4.11 15.53 -0.53
C LYS A 399 -4.65 14.88 0.77
N GLY A 400 -5.97 14.73 0.89
CA GLY A 400 -6.62 14.03 1.99
C GLY A 400 -7.18 12.66 1.62
N GLY A 401 -7.31 12.31 0.32
CA GLY A 401 -8.07 11.13 -0.10
C GLY A 401 -9.59 11.25 0.00
N THR A 402 -10.08 12.43 0.39
CA THR A 402 -11.49 12.84 0.38
C THR A 402 -11.70 13.82 -0.79
N PRO A 403 -12.95 14.07 -1.23
CA PRO A 403 -13.22 15.11 -2.22
C PRO A 403 -12.68 16.45 -1.71
N LEU A 404 -12.05 17.21 -2.59
CA LEU A 404 -11.76 18.61 -2.29
C LEU A 404 -13.08 19.28 -1.93
N ASN A 405 -13.12 19.94 -0.77
CA ASN A 405 -14.20 20.87 -0.43
C ASN A 405 -14.43 21.78 -1.64
N VAL A 406 -15.56 21.59 -2.32
CA VAL A 406 -15.95 22.42 -3.46
C VAL A 406 -15.91 23.85 -2.94
N ARG A 407 -15.11 24.71 -3.58
CA ARG A 407 -14.93 26.08 -3.11
C ARG A 407 -16.30 26.75 -3.12
N LEU A 408 -16.91 26.90 -1.94
CA LEU A 408 -18.33 27.25 -1.77
C LEU A 408 -18.72 28.63 -2.34
N HIS A 409 -17.74 29.39 -2.84
CA HIS A 409 -17.90 30.70 -3.48
C HIS A 409 -17.49 30.75 -4.96
N GLU A 410 -17.01 29.65 -5.55
CA GLU A 410 -16.74 29.52 -6.99
C GLU A 410 -17.64 28.42 -7.56
N ALA A 411 -18.84 28.81 -8.03
CA ALA A 411 -19.90 27.89 -8.49
C ALA A 411 -19.57 27.07 -9.76
N THR A 412 -18.33 27.14 -10.24
CA THR A 412 -17.88 26.57 -11.51
C THR A 412 -16.65 25.67 -11.32
N TYR A 413 -16.94 24.37 -11.22
CA TYR A 413 -16.06 23.21 -11.47
C TYR A 413 -15.02 22.85 -10.40
N GLY A 414 -15.16 21.64 -9.84
CA GLY A 414 -14.17 21.04 -8.95
C GLY A 414 -12.85 20.74 -9.67
N PRO A 415 -11.67 21.03 -9.10
CA PRO A 415 -10.36 20.83 -9.74
C PRO A 415 -10.12 19.41 -10.30
N GLN A 416 -10.68 18.40 -9.66
CA GLN A 416 -10.62 16.99 -10.06
C GLN A 416 -11.25 16.70 -11.42
N SER A 417 -12.20 17.53 -11.85
CA SER A 417 -12.87 17.39 -13.15
C SER A 417 -11.98 17.84 -14.32
N PHE A 418 -10.89 18.57 -14.06
CA PHE A 418 -10.05 19.18 -15.10
C PHE A 418 -9.58 18.18 -16.18
N PRO A 419 -9.04 16.99 -15.87
CA PRO A 419 -8.61 16.06 -16.91
C PRO A 419 -9.77 15.55 -17.76
N ASN A 420 -10.95 15.33 -17.15
CA ASN A 420 -12.16 14.94 -17.87
C ASN A 420 -12.65 16.07 -18.80
N ARG A 421 -12.62 17.33 -18.34
CA ARG A 421 -12.96 18.51 -19.16
C ARG A 421 -11.99 18.69 -20.33
N LEU A 422 -10.68 18.58 -20.07
CA LEU A 422 -9.64 18.66 -21.10
C LEU A 422 -9.85 17.63 -22.23
N ILE A 423 -10.21 16.39 -21.88
CA ILE A 423 -10.53 15.34 -22.86
C ILE A 423 -11.82 15.65 -23.62
N LYS A 424 -12.89 16.05 -22.92
CA LYS A 424 -14.19 16.35 -23.54
C LYS A 424 -14.16 17.55 -24.48
N GLU A 425 -13.41 18.60 -24.13
CA GLU A 425 -13.50 19.93 -24.76
C GLU A 425 -12.30 20.30 -25.65
N HIS A 426 -11.17 19.59 -25.55
CA HIS A 426 -9.97 19.87 -26.36
C HIS A 426 -9.38 18.62 -27.04
N LEU A 427 -9.09 17.54 -26.28
CA LEU A 427 -8.36 16.37 -26.81
C LEU A 427 -9.23 15.30 -27.50
N ARG A 428 -10.53 15.55 -27.68
CA ARG A 428 -11.51 14.55 -28.14
C ARG A 428 -11.09 13.80 -29.40
N THR A 429 -10.66 14.50 -30.44
CA THR A 429 -10.31 13.87 -31.74
C THR A 429 -9.03 13.06 -31.62
N GLN A 430 -7.98 13.67 -31.04
CA GLN A 430 -6.66 13.07 -30.85
C GLN A 430 -6.74 11.77 -30.06
N VAL A 431 -7.57 11.73 -29.01
CA VAL A 431 -7.75 10.55 -28.16
C VAL A 431 -8.53 9.44 -28.88
N LEU A 432 -9.53 9.78 -29.70
CA LEU A 432 -10.27 8.80 -30.50
C LEU A 432 -9.42 8.18 -31.63
N ASP A 433 -8.38 8.87 -32.08
CA ASP A 433 -7.46 8.42 -33.14
C ASP A 433 -6.21 7.67 -32.62
N LEU A 434 -6.04 7.54 -31.31
CA LEU A 434 -5.04 6.66 -30.71
C LEU A 434 -5.16 5.22 -31.25
N ASN A 435 -4.01 4.57 -31.48
CA ASN A 435 -3.85 3.27 -32.14
C ASN A 435 -4.30 3.18 -33.62
N LYS A 436 -4.84 4.24 -34.24
CA LYS A 436 -5.30 4.21 -35.64
C LYS A 436 -4.23 4.54 -36.68
N GLU A 437 -3.24 5.37 -36.34
CA GLU A 437 -2.18 5.77 -37.27
C GLU A 437 -1.45 4.55 -37.86
N ASP A 438 -0.98 4.71 -39.10
CA ASP A 438 -0.21 3.72 -39.86
C ASP A 438 -0.93 2.36 -40.01
N TYR A 439 -2.21 2.37 -40.41
CA TYR A 439 -2.96 1.14 -40.64
C TYR A 439 -2.27 0.23 -41.70
N GLY A 440 -1.98 -1.02 -41.34
CA GLY A 440 -1.18 -1.95 -42.15
C GLY A 440 0.32 -1.95 -41.82
N SER A 441 0.82 -0.95 -41.08
CA SER A 441 2.18 -0.95 -40.54
C SER A 441 2.25 -1.71 -39.21
N GLN A 442 3.41 -2.33 -38.96
CA GLN A 442 3.72 -2.95 -37.67
C GLN A 442 3.91 -1.92 -36.53
N PHE A 443 4.34 -0.71 -36.89
CA PHE A 443 4.54 0.40 -35.95
C PHE A 443 3.24 1.22 -35.81
N CYS A 444 3.07 1.87 -34.66
CA CYS A 444 2.02 2.85 -34.45
C CYS A 444 2.55 3.97 -33.54
N ARG A 445 2.76 5.16 -34.10
CA ARG A 445 3.31 6.31 -33.37
C ARG A 445 2.43 6.76 -32.20
N THR A 446 1.11 6.70 -32.35
CA THR A 446 0.14 7.00 -31.27
C THR A 446 -0.04 5.86 -30.27
N GLY A 447 0.69 4.75 -30.45
CA GLY A 447 0.56 3.51 -29.70
C GLY A 447 1.38 3.40 -28.41
N ASN A 448 1.80 4.54 -27.84
CA ASN A 448 2.55 4.59 -26.58
C ASN A 448 2.07 5.74 -25.68
N LEU A 449 2.28 5.61 -24.37
CA LEU A 449 1.86 6.63 -23.41
C LEU A 449 2.75 7.88 -23.37
N ILE A 450 3.93 7.86 -24.00
CA ILE A 450 4.74 9.08 -24.18
C ILE A 450 4.00 10.06 -25.09
N TYR A 451 3.41 9.58 -26.19
CA TYR A 451 2.56 10.39 -27.07
C TYR A 451 1.34 10.97 -26.33
N VAL A 452 0.64 10.16 -25.53
CA VAL A 452 -0.50 10.63 -24.72
C VAL A 452 -0.06 11.67 -23.68
N ARG A 453 1.10 11.47 -23.04
CA ARG A 453 1.71 12.47 -22.15
C ARG A 453 1.98 13.78 -22.91
N THR A 454 2.62 13.73 -24.07
CA THR A 454 2.97 14.92 -24.86
C THR A 454 1.73 15.72 -25.27
N LEU A 455 0.66 15.08 -25.75
CA LEU A 455 -0.61 15.75 -26.04
C LEU A 455 -1.16 16.53 -24.83
N ILE A 456 -1.07 15.94 -23.64
CA ILE A 456 -1.51 16.59 -22.39
C ILE A 456 -0.56 17.72 -22.01
N GLU A 457 0.77 17.52 -22.07
CA GLU A 457 1.80 18.52 -21.76
C GLU A 457 1.68 19.78 -22.65
N GLU A 458 1.50 19.60 -23.96
CA GLU A 458 1.25 20.67 -24.91
C GLU A 458 -0.04 21.43 -24.56
N SER A 459 -1.13 20.70 -24.30
CA SER A 459 -2.43 21.28 -23.95
C SER A 459 -2.41 22.08 -22.64
N ILE A 460 -1.64 21.66 -21.64
CA ILE A 460 -1.55 22.38 -20.35
C ILE A 460 -0.48 23.48 -20.34
N GLY A 461 0.46 23.46 -21.30
CA GLY A 461 1.39 24.56 -21.55
C GLY A 461 0.71 25.77 -22.20
N ASP A 462 -0.33 25.55 -23.00
CA ASP A 462 -1.08 26.62 -23.67
C ASP A 462 -2.09 27.31 -22.73
N LYS A 463 -1.80 28.56 -22.39
CA LYS A 463 -2.65 29.39 -21.53
C LYS A 463 -4.03 29.69 -22.14
N THR A 464 -4.20 29.61 -23.45
CA THR A 464 -5.48 29.82 -24.14
C THR A 464 -6.37 28.58 -24.04
N ILE A 465 -5.80 27.37 -24.09
CA ILE A 465 -6.50 26.12 -23.80
C ILE A 465 -6.93 26.11 -22.33
N ILE A 466 -6.03 26.44 -21.40
CA ILE A 466 -6.40 26.58 -19.98
C ILE A 466 -7.48 27.65 -19.79
N ALA A 467 -7.45 28.76 -20.56
CA ALA A 467 -8.49 29.77 -20.52
C ALA A 467 -9.86 29.22 -20.93
N LYS A 468 -9.93 28.52 -22.07
CA LYS A 468 -11.14 27.85 -22.55
C LYS A 468 -11.70 26.88 -21.52
N ILE A 469 -10.87 25.94 -21.06
CA ILE A 469 -11.27 24.84 -20.17
C ILE A 469 -11.78 25.37 -18.81
N ASN A 470 -11.13 26.39 -18.24
CA ASN A 470 -11.51 26.96 -16.94
C ASN A 470 -12.41 28.21 -17.03
N GLY A 471 -12.91 28.58 -18.22
CA GLY A 471 -13.81 29.72 -18.41
C GLY A 471 -13.16 31.10 -18.19
N TYR A 472 -11.83 31.21 -18.25
CA TYR A 472 -11.15 32.51 -18.20
C TYR A 472 -11.28 33.25 -19.54
N LYS A 473 -11.32 34.59 -19.51
CA LYS A 473 -11.61 35.41 -20.70
C LYS A 473 -10.59 35.32 -21.84
N THR A 474 -9.30 35.14 -21.54
CA THR A 474 -8.22 35.25 -22.53
C THR A 474 -7.00 34.37 -22.23
N SER A 475 -6.58 34.31 -20.96
CA SER A 475 -5.38 33.58 -20.55
C SER A 475 -5.60 32.94 -19.17
N GLY A 476 -5.22 31.68 -19.04
CA GLY A 476 -5.42 30.88 -17.84
C GLY A 476 -4.14 30.38 -17.19
N LYS A 477 -4.28 29.96 -15.93
CA LYS A 477 -3.30 29.14 -15.21
C LYS A 477 -4.04 27.99 -14.51
N MET A 478 -3.42 26.82 -14.48
CA MET A 478 -3.93 25.69 -13.70
C MET A 478 -3.79 25.95 -12.20
N TYR A 479 -4.70 25.41 -11.41
CA TYR A 479 -4.56 25.30 -9.96
C TYR A 479 -3.63 24.13 -9.55
N PRO A 480 -3.05 24.14 -8.34
CA PRO A 480 -2.23 23.03 -7.84
C PRO A 480 -2.96 21.67 -7.86
N ASP A 481 -4.25 21.67 -7.55
CA ASP A 481 -5.06 20.46 -7.48
C ASP A 481 -5.46 19.93 -8.86
N GLU A 482 -5.62 20.79 -9.87
CA GLU A 482 -5.79 20.35 -11.26
C GLU A 482 -4.51 19.68 -11.78
N ARG A 483 -3.34 20.22 -11.44
CA ARG A 483 -2.04 19.59 -11.75
C ARG A 483 -1.91 18.23 -11.04
N LEU A 484 -2.42 18.10 -9.82
CA LEU A 484 -2.47 16.83 -9.10
C LEU A 484 -3.42 15.84 -9.78
N ALA A 485 -4.62 16.27 -10.19
CA ALA A 485 -5.58 15.44 -10.91
C ALA A 485 -5.03 14.91 -12.25
N VAL A 486 -4.28 15.72 -13.01
CA VAL A 486 -3.60 15.25 -14.23
C VAL A 486 -2.56 14.16 -13.91
N ARG A 487 -1.77 14.31 -12.84
CA ARG A 487 -0.82 13.26 -12.41
C ARG A 487 -1.54 11.98 -11.99
N HIS A 488 -2.60 12.11 -11.18
CA HIS A 488 -3.39 10.97 -10.73
C HIS A 488 -4.02 10.24 -11.90
N MET A 489 -4.53 10.96 -12.91
CA MET A 489 -5.04 10.34 -14.13
C MET A 489 -3.94 9.53 -14.82
N MET A 490 -2.80 10.15 -15.13
CA MET A 490 -1.72 9.49 -15.87
C MET A 490 -1.15 8.26 -15.15
N SER A 491 -1.07 8.24 -13.81
CA SER A 491 -0.60 7.07 -13.07
C SER A 491 -1.46 5.82 -13.26
N ARG A 492 -2.76 5.97 -13.60
CA ARG A 492 -3.67 4.82 -13.83
C ARG A 492 -3.42 4.07 -15.14
N TYR A 493 -2.55 4.59 -16.00
CA TYR A 493 -2.28 4.02 -17.33
C TYR A 493 -0.81 3.62 -17.49
N TRP A 494 0.15 4.34 -16.87
CA TRP A 494 1.60 4.15 -17.09
C TRP A 494 2.09 2.70 -17.09
N THR A 495 1.67 1.88 -16.12
CA THR A 495 2.08 0.48 -16.05
C THR A 495 0.92 -0.50 -16.25
N ASN A 496 -0.29 -0.02 -16.54
CA ASN A 496 -1.54 -0.76 -16.39
C ASN A 496 -2.45 -0.68 -17.63
N HIS A 497 -2.92 -1.82 -18.12
CA HIS A 497 -3.90 -1.93 -19.22
C HIS A 497 -5.19 -2.68 -18.85
N SER A 498 -5.34 -3.14 -17.60
CA SER A 498 -6.56 -3.74 -17.05
C SER A 498 -7.71 -2.73 -16.95
N LEU A 499 -8.88 -3.13 -16.44
CA LEU A 499 -9.98 -2.19 -16.15
C LEU A 499 -9.70 -1.25 -14.95
N PHE A 500 -8.79 -1.63 -14.06
CA PHE A 500 -8.61 -1.05 -12.74
C PHE A 500 -7.76 0.24 -12.73
N SER A 501 -7.72 0.88 -11.57
CA SER A 501 -6.95 2.08 -11.23
C SER A 501 -5.51 1.76 -10.76
N MET A 502 -5.15 0.49 -10.68
CA MET A 502 -3.78 0.03 -10.44
C MET A 502 -3.51 -1.28 -11.17
N GLU A 503 -2.25 -1.68 -11.28
CA GLU A 503 -1.90 -2.99 -11.81
C GLU A 503 -1.86 -4.00 -10.65
N LEU A 504 -2.74 -5.00 -10.72
CA LEU A 504 -3.02 -5.89 -9.59
C LEU A 504 -2.02 -7.03 -9.44
N SER A 505 -1.43 -7.51 -10.54
CA SER A 505 -0.38 -8.55 -10.51
C SER A 505 0.80 -8.06 -9.64
N SER A 506 1.20 -6.81 -9.89
CA SER A 506 2.20 -6.05 -9.14
C SER A 506 1.90 -6.00 -7.65
N ALA A 507 0.64 -5.83 -7.27
CA ALA A 507 0.22 -5.71 -5.88
C ALA A 507 0.37 -7.04 -5.14
N VAL A 508 -0.18 -8.11 -5.72
CA VAL A 508 -0.05 -9.50 -5.21
C VAL A 508 1.42 -9.86 -4.99
N ILE A 509 2.29 -9.58 -5.96
CA ILE A 509 3.71 -9.92 -5.88
C ILE A 509 4.43 -9.19 -4.75
N ARG A 510 4.13 -7.90 -4.50
CA ARG A 510 4.69 -7.17 -3.34
C ARG A 510 4.15 -7.70 -2.02
N GLN A 511 2.85 -7.98 -1.94
CA GLN A 511 2.23 -8.59 -0.76
C GLN A 511 2.74 -10.00 -0.46
N GLY A 512 3.21 -10.76 -1.46
CA GLY A 512 3.91 -12.03 -1.26
C GLY A 512 5.09 -11.92 -0.28
N SER A 513 5.84 -10.81 -0.30
CA SER A 513 6.95 -10.59 0.65
C SER A 513 6.51 -10.24 2.08
N PHE A 514 5.23 -9.89 2.28
CA PHE A 514 4.59 -9.77 3.58
C PHE A 514 4.09 -11.15 4.04
N VAL A 515 3.39 -11.89 3.17
CA VAL A 515 2.96 -13.28 3.39
C VAL A 515 4.14 -14.17 3.84
N ASP A 516 5.26 -14.16 3.09
CA ASP A 516 6.48 -14.92 3.40
C ASP A 516 7.01 -14.62 4.82
N LYS A 517 6.84 -13.39 5.31
CA LYS A 517 7.29 -12.97 6.65
C LYS A 517 6.29 -13.35 7.74
N MET A 518 5.00 -13.28 7.47
CA MET A 518 3.96 -13.69 8.41
C MET A 518 3.99 -15.20 8.64
N HIS A 519 4.13 -15.98 7.57
CA HIS A 519 4.39 -17.42 7.62
C HIS A 519 5.64 -17.73 8.47
N LYS A 520 6.78 -17.10 8.16
CA LYS A 520 8.05 -17.35 8.88
C LYS A 520 8.03 -16.97 10.37
N ILE A 521 7.23 -15.98 10.76
CA ILE A 521 7.05 -15.59 12.17
C ILE A 521 6.18 -16.60 12.92
N ASP A 522 5.26 -17.24 12.20
CA ASP A 522 4.44 -18.35 12.70
C ASP A 522 3.66 -18.02 14.00
N TRP A 523 3.07 -16.83 14.07
CA TRP A 523 2.13 -16.49 15.15
C TRP A 523 0.85 -17.33 15.12
N LEU A 524 0.61 -18.03 14.00
CA LEU A 524 -0.48 -18.96 13.83
C LEU A 524 -0.33 -20.05 14.91
N HIS A 525 0.77 -20.80 14.89
CA HIS A 525 1.04 -21.89 15.83
C HIS A 525 1.46 -21.42 17.25
N SER A 526 1.24 -20.17 17.61
CA SER A 526 1.55 -19.64 18.95
C SER A 526 0.44 -19.96 19.97
N PRO A 527 0.77 -20.51 21.17
CA PRO A 527 -0.20 -20.68 22.25
C PRO A 527 -0.74 -19.33 22.80
N THR A 528 -0.12 -18.21 22.44
CA THR A 528 -0.55 -16.85 22.80
C THR A 528 -1.02 -16.05 21.58
N ALA A 529 -1.49 -16.70 20.51
CA ALA A 529 -1.93 -16.04 19.27
C ALA A 529 -2.97 -14.93 19.53
N LEU A 530 -4.05 -15.22 20.27
CA LEU A 530 -5.12 -14.25 20.56
C LEU A 530 -4.63 -13.04 21.36
N SER A 531 -3.88 -13.24 22.45
CA SER A 531 -3.32 -12.12 23.23
C SER A 531 -2.23 -11.36 22.48
N THR A 532 -1.56 -11.99 21.52
CA THR A 532 -0.69 -11.32 20.55
C THR A 532 -1.51 -10.40 19.63
N MET A 533 -2.66 -10.85 19.11
CA MET A 533 -3.57 -10.00 18.34
C MET A 533 -4.10 -8.82 19.17
N GLU A 534 -4.50 -9.03 20.43
CA GLU A 534 -4.93 -7.95 21.34
C GLU A 534 -3.85 -6.86 21.52
N ARG A 535 -2.59 -7.28 21.76
CA ARG A 535 -1.46 -6.36 21.95
C ARG A 535 -1.14 -5.55 20.69
N LEU A 536 -1.13 -6.18 19.51
CA LEU A 536 -0.86 -5.47 18.27
C LEU A 536 -2.00 -4.53 17.86
N LEU A 537 -3.24 -4.82 18.24
CA LEU A 537 -4.38 -3.92 17.99
C LEU A 537 -4.27 -2.63 18.81
N VAL A 538 -3.86 -2.71 20.08
CA VAL A 538 -3.52 -1.54 20.91
C VAL A 538 -2.36 -0.75 20.29
N LYS A 539 -1.32 -1.44 19.79
CA LYS A 539 -0.17 -0.81 19.14
C LYS A 539 -0.55 -0.13 17.81
N TYR A 540 -1.47 -0.73 17.04
CA TYR A 540 -2.02 -0.18 15.81
C TYR A 540 -2.85 1.08 16.06
N GLU A 541 -3.73 1.09 17.08
CA GLU A 541 -4.48 2.29 17.44
C GLU A 541 -3.53 3.46 17.80
N ARG A 542 -2.49 3.15 18.59
CA ARG A 542 -1.42 4.09 18.95
C ARG A 542 -0.65 4.62 17.74
N PHE A 543 -0.34 3.77 16.76
CA PHE A 543 0.30 4.13 15.49
C PHE A 543 -0.63 5.03 14.65
N PHE A 544 -1.92 4.73 14.58
CA PHE A 544 -2.89 5.56 13.84
C PHE A 544 -3.03 6.96 14.45
N ARG A 545 -3.01 7.08 15.79
CA ARG A 545 -2.95 8.37 16.49
C ARG A 545 -1.68 9.17 16.16
N ILE A 546 -0.54 8.51 15.91
CA ILE A 546 0.69 9.18 15.43
C ILE A 546 0.47 9.75 14.02
N MET A 547 -0.09 8.95 13.09
CA MET A 547 -0.40 9.40 11.73
C MET A 547 -1.37 10.59 11.70
N ALA A 548 -2.43 10.52 12.51
CA ALA A 548 -3.42 11.58 12.67
C ALA A 548 -2.77 12.89 13.17
N SER A 549 -1.94 12.79 14.21
CA SER A 549 -1.30 13.96 14.84
C SER A 549 -0.18 14.57 14.01
N ASN A 550 0.38 13.83 13.04
CA ASN A 550 1.56 14.24 12.26
C ASN A 550 1.29 14.21 10.75
N PRO A 551 0.32 14.99 10.22
CA PRO A 551 -0.20 14.86 8.86
C PRO A 551 0.81 15.12 7.71
N LYS A 552 2.03 15.57 8.03
CA LYS A 552 3.13 15.89 7.09
C LYS A 552 4.29 14.89 7.13
N GLN A 553 4.25 13.89 8.02
CA GLN A 553 5.33 12.91 8.22
C GLN A 553 4.91 11.54 7.70
N THR A 554 5.89 10.75 7.22
CA THR A 554 5.66 9.36 6.79
C THR A 554 5.82 8.43 8.00
N ALA A 555 4.70 7.92 8.52
CA ALA A 555 4.74 6.84 9.50
C ALA A 555 4.98 5.50 8.81
N VAL A 556 5.78 4.60 9.42
CA VAL A 556 6.11 3.28 8.85
C VAL A 556 5.78 2.19 9.87
N PRO A 557 4.95 1.19 9.51
CA PRO A 557 4.51 0.15 10.42
C PRO A 557 5.62 -0.86 10.74
N THR A 558 5.51 -1.49 11.90
CA THR A 558 6.13 -2.80 12.19
C THR A 558 5.20 -3.90 11.69
N LEU A 559 5.68 -5.13 11.44
CA LEU A 559 4.86 -6.19 10.82
C LEU A 559 3.55 -6.49 11.57
N ASP A 560 3.57 -6.43 12.91
CA ASP A 560 2.39 -6.57 13.77
C ASP A 560 1.38 -5.43 13.58
N VAL A 561 1.85 -4.19 13.48
CA VAL A 561 1.03 -3.00 13.19
C VAL A 561 0.46 -3.04 11.78
N ASP A 562 1.23 -3.53 10.80
CA ASP A 562 0.81 -3.63 9.41
C ASP A 562 -0.26 -4.72 9.23
N LEU A 563 -0.14 -5.86 9.92
CA LEU A 563 -1.17 -6.90 9.97
C LEU A 563 -2.52 -6.34 10.44
N ALA A 564 -2.53 -5.60 11.56
CA ALA A 564 -3.75 -4.94 12.05
C ALA A 564 -4.30 -3.90 11.06
N TRP A 565 -3.40 -3.14 10.43
CA TRP A 565 -3.79 -2.10 9.46
C TRP A 565 -4.40 -2.69 8.20
N HIS A 566 -3.80 -3.75 7.64
CA HIS A 566 -4.35 -4.52 6.54
C HIS A 566 -5.71 -5.12 6.92
N THR A 567 -5.81 -5.76 8.09
CA THR A 567 -7.09 -6.32 8.58
C THR A 567 -8.19 -5.26 8.63
N HIS A 568 -7.86 -4.03 9.02
CA HIS A 568 -8.80 -2.90 8.99
C HIS A 568 -9.21 -2.51 7.56
N GLN A 569 -8.26 -2.40 6.63
CA GLN A 569 -8.53 -2.04 5.23
C GLN A 569 -9.44 -3.04 4.51
N LEU A 570 -9.41 -4.31 4.93
CA LEU A 570 -10.30 -5.36 4.45
C LEU A 570 -11.77 -5.17 4.92
N SER A 571 -12.03 -4.19 5.79
CA SER A 571 -13.35 -3.62 6.12
C SER A 571 -13.43 -2.15 5.65
N PRO A 572 -13.48 -1.87 4.33
CA PRO A 572 -13.00 -0.59 3.80
C PRO A 572 -13.91 0.60 4.10
N ARG A 573 -15.23 0.39 4.29
CA ARG A 573 -16.15 1.42 4.81
C ARG A 573 -15.77 1.85 6.22
N GLU A 574 -15.51 0.90 7.11
CA GLU A 574 -15.18 1.20 8.50
C GLU A 574 -13.77 1.79 8.63
N TYR A 575 -12.82 1.32 7.83
CA TYR A 575 -11.51 1.93 7.70
C TYR A 575 -11.56 3.38 7.16
N TYR A 576 -12.43 3.67 6.18
CA TYR A 576 -12.68 5.04 5.71
C TYR A 576 -13.25 5.90 6.86
N ASN A 577 -14.32 5.44 7.51
CA ASN A 577 -14.96 6.12 8.63
C ASN A 577 -13.98 6.37 9.80
N PHE A 578 -13.18 5.38 10.16
CA PHE A 578 -12.15 5.51 11.20
C PHE A 578 -11.08 6.52 10.79
N SER A 579 -10.59 6.46 9.54
CA SER A 579 -9.61 7.40 9.00
C SER A 579 -10.08 8.85 9.10
N ILE A 580 -11.27 9.18 8.55
CA ILE A 580 -11.77 10.55 8.53
C ILE A 580 -12.07 11.08 9.94
N ARG A 581 -12.55 10.22 10.86
CA ARG A 581 -12.83 10.57 12.26
C ARG A 581 -11.53 10.85 13.03
N MET A 582 -10.54 9.97 12.95
CA MET A 582 -9.27 10.11 13.68
C MET A 582 -8.42 11.28 13.18
N THR A 583 -8.45 11.58 11.89
CA THR A 583 -7.51 12.52 11.26
C THR A 583 -8.08 13.90 10.92
N THR A 584 -9.37 14.11 11.20
CA THR A 584 -10.14 15.28 10.74
C THR A 584 -10.12 15.40 9.21
N ASP A 585 -10.96 14.60 8.56
CA ASP A 585 -11.22 14.64 7.10
C ASP A 585 -10.02 14.24 6.20
N ARG A 586 -9.25 13.22 6.60
CA ARG A 586 -8.32 12.50 5.71
C ARG A 586 -8.61 11.00 5.68
N PHE A 587 -8.86 10.46 4.50
CA PHE A 587 -8.84 9.03 4.26
C PHE A 587 -7.39 8.58 4.11
N ILE A 588 -6.85 7.83 5.08
CA ILE A 588 -5.43 7.44 5.09
C ILE A 588 -5.19 6.35 4.03
N ASP A 589 -4.21 6.58 3.15
CA ASP A 589 -3.76 5.60 2.16
C ASP A 589 -2.76 4.62 2.75
N HIS A 590 -2.54 3.52 2.03
CA HIS A 590 -1.39 2.63 2.21
C HIS A 590 -0.66 2.59 0.88
N ASP A 591 0.42 3.37 0.78
CA ASP A 591 1.18 3.50 -0.46
C ASP A 591 1.87 2.16 -0.77
N ASP A 592 1.48 1.51 -1.87
CA ASP A 592 2.02 0.22 -2.30
C ASP A 592 3.48 0.29 -2.76
N LYS A 593 4.03 1.49 -2.92
CA LYS A 593 5.39 1.79 -3.36
C LYS A 593 5.96 2.98 -2.60
N ILE A 594 6.92 2.72 -1.71
CA ILE A 594 7.70 3.73 -0.99
C ILE A 594 9.18 3.56 -1.33
N ASP A 595 9.89 4.68 -1.55
CA ASP A 595 11.35 4.67 -1.69
C ASP A 595 12.02 4.09 -0.43
N GLU A 596 12.97 3.16 -0.62
CA GLU A 596 13.68 2.48 0.46
C GLU A 596 14.33 3.43 1.49
N GLN A 597 14.87 4.57 1.03
CA GLN A 597 15.50 5.55 1.93
C GLN A 597 14.45 6.25 2.79
N LYS A 598 13.37 6.75 2.17
CA LYS A 598 12.21 7.33 2.86
C LYS A 598 11.55 6.35 3.84
N LEU A 599 11.49 5.06 3.50
CA LEU A 599 10.97 4.03 4.39
C LEU A 599 11.87 3.85 5.63
N SER A 600 13.20 3.83 5.46
CA SER A 600 14.14 3.76 6.59
C SER A 600 14.10 5.01 7.48
N ASP A 601 14.00 6.21 6.89
CA ASP A 601 13.89 7.49 7.62
C ASP A 601 12.54 7.61 8.36
N GLY A 602 11.44 7.22 7.69
CA GLY A 602 10.10 7.20 8.27
C GLY A 602 9.97 6.22 9.44
N PHE A 603 10.62 5.05 9.35
CA PHE A 603 10.68 4.09 10.45
C PHE A 603 11.44 4.62 11.67
N GLU A 604 12.59 5.27 11.46
CA GLU A 604 13.34 5.93 12.53
C GLU A 604 12.51 7.03 13.20
N TRP A 605 11.85 7.87 12.41
CA TRP A 605 10.97 8.91 12.94
C TRP A 605 9.79 8.32 13.73
N THR A 606 9.11 7.31 13.19
CA THR A 606 7.96 6.64 13.83
C THR A 606 8.37 6.02 15.16
N SER A 607 9.48 5.28 15.16
CA SER A 607 9.99 4.59 16.34
C SER A 607 10.31 5.58 17.47
N LYS A 608 10.98 6.69 17.13
CA LYS A 608 11.27 7.78 18.08
C LYS A 608 10.01 8.47 18.58
N GLU A 609 9.03 8.75 17.72
CA GLU A 609 7.80 9.46 18.09
C GLU A 609 6.89 8.59 18.98
N TYR A 610 6.82 7.29 18.70
CA TYR A 610 6.11 6.32 19.52
C TYR A 610 6.72 6.19 20.92
N GLU A 611 8.05 6.05 21.04
CA GLU A 611 8.76 6.10 22.33
C GLU A 611 8.54 7.43 23.07
N ARG A 612 8.50 8.55 22.34
CA ARG A 612 8.27 9.89 22.90
C ARG A 612 6.88 10.00 23.52
N ILE A 613 5.84 9.49 22.86
CA ILE A 613 4.44 9.58 23.32
C ILE A 613 4.14 8.51 24.38
N TYR A 614 4.37 7.24 24.05
CA TYR A 614 3.84 6.11 24.83
C TYR A 614 4.81 5.53 25.87
N GLY A 615 6.10 5.91 25.83
CA GLY A 615 7.06 5.49 26.85
C GLY A 615 7.53 4.03 26.73
N THR A 616 7.12 3.29 25.70
CA THR A 616 7.61 1.93 25.40
C THR A 616 8.35 1.91 24.07
N VAL A 617 9.17 0.89 23.82
CA VAL A 617 9.79 0.69 22.50
C VAL A 617 8.72 0.45 21.43
N TYR A 618 9.03 0.83 20.18
CA TYR A 618 8.13 0.61 19.03
C TYR A 618 8.42 -0.70 18.30
N SER A 619 9.69 -0.94 17.99
CA SER A 619 10.19 -2.24 17.53
C SER A 619 10.81 -2.96 18.70
N GLU A 620 10.38 -4.18 18.97
CA GLU A 620 10.89 -5.04 20.04
C GLU A 620 12.00 -5.97 19.52
N CYS A 621 12.01 -6.27 18.21
CA CYS A 621 13.06 -7.02 17.52
C CYS A 621 14.47 -6.55 17.92
N THR A 622 15.33 -7.48 18.34
CA THR A 622 16.70 -7.23 18.83
C THR A 622 17.79 -7.28 17.74
N CYS A 623 17.42 -7.30 16.46
CA CYS A 623 18.39 -7.32 15.36
C CYS A 623 19.25 -6.05 15.32
N TRP A 624 20.45 -6.13 14.74
CA TRP A 624 21.41 -5.02 14.73
C TRP A 624 20.85 -3.72 14.12
N TYR A 625 19.96 -3.83 13.12
CA TYR A 625 19.31 -2.67 12.52
C TYR A 625 18.37 -1.98 13.52
N CYS A 626 17.49 -2.74 14.19
CA CYS A 626 16.56 -2.19 15.17
C CYS A 626 17.30 -1.61 16.38
N GLU A 627 18.37 -2.27 16.85
CA GLU A 627 19.27 -1.75 17.88
C GLU A 627 19.98 -0.45 17.44
N ALA A 628 20.46 -0.37 16.19
CA ALA A 628 21.05 0.85 15.65
C ALA A 628 20.03 2.00 15.62
N ILE A 629 18.79 1.76 15.16
CA ILE A 629 17.71 2.77 15.18
C ILE A 629 17.43 3.25 16.62
N ARG A 630 17.21 2.35 17.58
CA ARG A 630 17.03 2.71 19.01
C ARG A 630 18.23 3.51 19.54
N ALA A 631 19.45 3.17 19.14
CA ALA A 631 20.65 3.92 19.51
C ALA A 631 20.72 5.33 18.89
N LYS A 632 20.10 5.59 17.71
CA LYS A 632 19.99 6.95 17.13
C LYS A 632 19.12 7.88 17.97
N HIS A 633 18.06 7.37 18.61
CA HIS A 633 17.12 8.19 19.39
C HIS A 633 17.77 8.89 20.60
N VAL A 634 18.80 8.28 21.18
CA VAL A 634 19.46 8.81 22.39
C VAL A 634 20.47 9.91 22.05
N SER A 635 20.17 11.15 22.45
CA SER A 635 21.07 12.30 22.29
C SER A 635 22.43 12.09 22.96
N SER A 636 23.51 12.32 22.20
CA SER A 636 24.89 12.34 22.69
C SER A 636 25.16 13.52 23.64
N ALA A 637 24.48 14.65 23.46
CA ALA A 637 24.65 15.84 24.31
C ALA A 637 24.32 15.57 25.78
N ASN A 638 23.37 14.67 26.06
CA ASN A 638 23.00 14.29 27.42
C ASN A 638 24.11 13.51 28.15
N SER A 639 25.03 12.88 27.42
CA SER A 639 26.24 12.25 27.98
C SER A 639 27.21 13.28 28.56
N ILE A 640 27.22 14.51 28.04
CA ILE A 640 28.08 15.60 28.52
C ILE A 640 27.58 16.09 29.89
N PHE A 641 26.26 16.12 30.09
CA PHE A 641 25.62 16.57 31.33
C PHE A 641 25.31 15.43 32.34
N LYS A 642 25.84 14.22 32.13
CA LYS A 642 25.59 13.01 32.96
C LYS A 642 24.09 12.69 33.19
N LYS A 643 23.18 13.09 32.28
CA LYS A 643 21.73 12.82 32.40
C LYS A 643 21.31 11.68 31.46
N THR A 644 20.61 10.67 31.98
CA THR A 644 20.01 9.61 31.16
C THR A 644 18.84 10.17 30.34
N SER A 645 18.89 10.04 29.01
CA SER A 645 17.79 10.54 28.14
C SER A 645 16.51 9.70 28.30
N LYS A 646 15.34 10.25 27.95
CA LYS A 646 14.05 9.50 27.99
C LYS A 646 14.15 8.18 27.21
N HIS A 647 14.59 8.22 25.95
CA HIS A 647 14.77 7.03 25.10
C HIS A 647 15.77 6.01 25.68
N ASP A 648 16.79 6.49 26.42
CA ASP A 648 17.79 5.62 27.07
C ASP A 648 17.16 4.87 28.25
N LYS A 649 16.25 5.51 29.00
CA LYS A 649 15.46 4.85 30.05
C LYS A 649 14.50 3.81 29.48
N ILE A 650 13.78 4.14 28.39
CA ILE A 650 12.83 3.24 27.73
C ILE A 650 13.52 1.96 27.24
N SER A 651 14.67 2.11 26.56
CA SER A 651 15.50 0.96 26.16
C SER A 651 16.05 0.20 27.37
N ASP A 652 16.51 0.90 28.42
CA ASP A 652 16.96 0.23 29.64
C ASP A 652 15.84 -0.56 30.34
N GLU A 653 14.60 -0.09 30.30
CA GLU A 653 13.43 -0.72 30.89
C GLU A 653 12.98 -1.96 30.10
N PHE A 654 12.92 -1.88 28.76
CA PHE A 654 12.63 -3.02 27.87
C PHE A 654 13.58 -4.21 28.08
N TYR A 655 14.88 -3.94 28.31
CA TYR A 655 15.84 -5.00 28.64
C TYR A 655 15.72 -5.48 30.10
N LYS A 656 15.40 -4.60 31.06
CA LYS A 656 15.27 -4.98 32.48
C LYS A 656 14.00 -5.77 32.79
N SER A 657 12.92 -5.57 32.03
CA SER A 657 11.69 -6.34 32.17
C SER A 657 11.80 -7.79 31.69
N GLY A 658 12.90 -8.13 31.01
CA GLY A 658 13.10 -9.43 30.37
C GLY A 658 12.45 -9.57 28.99
N ALA A 659 11.57 -8.63 28.58
CA ALA A 659 10.84 -8.69 27.31
C ALA A 659 11.76 -8.89 26.09
N ALA A 660 12.94 -8.23 26.09
CA ALA A 660 13.93 -8.37 25.03
C ALA A 660 14.41 -9.83 24.76
N HIS A 661 14.34 -10.73 25.74
CA HIS A 661 14.72 -12.14 25.55
C HIS A 661 13.72 -12.92 24.69
N PHE A 662 12.46 -12.50 24.68
CA PHE A 662 11.40 -13.11 23.86
C PHE A 662 11.30 -12.51 22.45
N CYS A 663 12.19 -11.57 22.11
CA CYS A 663 12.19 -10.87 20.82
C CYS A 663 13.48 -11.09 19.98
N PRO A 664 13.83 -12.35 19.64
CA PRO A 664 15.03 -12.66 18.86
C PRO A 664 14.91 -12.21 17.40
N PRO A 665 16.02 -11.89 16.69
CA PRO A 665 15.99 -11.43 15.30
C PRO A 665 15.30 -12.36 14.31
N SER A 666 15.30 -13.67 14.58
CA SER A 666 14.76 -14.72 13.71
C SER A 666 13.23 -14.81 13.72
N ASN A 667 12.59 -14.45 14.85
CA ASN A 667 11.14 -14.52 15.02
C ASN A 667 10.64 -13.31 15.83
N SER A 668 10.64 -12.14 15.21
CA SER A 668 10.11 -10.91 15.83
C SER A 668 9.60 -9.93 14.78
N ALA A 669 8.49 -9.26 15.10
CA ALA A 669 8.02 -8.12 14.32
C ALA A 669 9.11 -7.03 14.27
N HIS A 670 9.57 -6.76 13.06
CA HIS A 670 10.48 -5.65 12.74
C HIS A 670 9.81 -4.73 11.70
N ILE A 671 10.58 -3.86 11.06
CA ILE A 671 10.09 -2.95 10.01
C ILE A 671 9.33 -3.71 8.91
N SER A 672 8.08 -3.30 8.62
CA SER A 672 7.43 -3.75 7.40
C SER A 672 7.97 -2.95 6.22
N ALA A 673 8.34 -3.65 5.16
CA ALA A 673 9.05 -3.11 4.00
C ALA A 673 8.60 -3.76 2.68
N HIS A 674 7.41 -4.36 2.66
CA HIS A 674 6.87 -5.07 1.48
C HIS A 674 6.53 -4.13 0.32
N ASN A 675 6.27 -2.86 0.63
CA ASN A 675 6.09 -1.76 -0.32
C ASN A 675 7.39 -1.02 -0.67
N ALA A 676 8.55 -1.41 -0.13
CA ALA A 676 9.81 -0.74 -0.38
C ALA A 676 10.31 -1.03 -1.81
N VAL A 677 10.59 0.03 -2.58
CA VAL A 677 11.13 -0.08 -3.95
C VAL A 677 12.31 0.89 -4.17
N PRO A 678 13.38 0.49 -4.89
CA PRO A 678 14.45 1.39 -5.27
C PRO A 678 13.98 2.50 -6.24
N VAL A 679 14.70 3.62 -6.26
CA VAL A 679 14.44 4.73 -7.18
C VAL A 679 15.37 4.65 -8.39
N VAL A 680 14.82 4.72 -9.60
CA VAL A 680 15.58 4.81 -10.86
C VAL A 680 15.54 6.24 -11.36
N ASN A 681 16.67 6.95 -11.21
CA ASN A 681 16.87 8.29 -11.75
C ASN A 681 17.40 8.21 -13.20
N GLY A 682 16.62 8.68 -14.17
CA GLY A 682 17.07 8.79 -15.56
C GLY A 682 18.08 9.92 -15.81
N ASP A 683 18.15 10.89 -14.89
CA ASP A 683 19.07 12.01 -14.95
C ASP A 683 20.41 11.70 -14.21
N PRO A 684 21.58 11.90 -14.84
CA PRO A 684 22.88 11.59 -14.24
C PRO A 684 23.23 12.40 -12.99
N MET A 685 22.73 13.62 -12.85
CA MET A 685 23.00 14.49 -11.69
C MET A 685 22.19 14.00 -10.48
N ASN A 686 20.89 13.75 -10.68
CA ASN A 686 20.00 13.18 -9.66
C ASN A 686 20.47 11.80 -9.20
N ARG A 687 21.00 10.96 -10.10
CA ARG A 687 21.63 9.69 -9.74
C ARG A 687 22.81 9.88 -8.78
N ARG A 688 23.75 10.78 -9.11
CA ARG A 688 24.90 11.10 -8.22
C ARG A 688 24.47 11.64 -6.86
N VAL A 689 23.37 12.40 -6.79
CA VAL A 689 22.79 12.87 -5.52
C VAL A 689 22.23 11.70 -4.71
N ALA A 690 21.46 10.81 -5.33
CA ALA A 690 20.91 9.63 -4.67
C ALA A 690 22.01 8.68 -4.15
N ASP A 691 23.06 8.44 -4.93
CA ASP A 691 24.22 7.62 -4.53
C ASP A 691 24.95 8.21 -3.31
N ARG A 692 25.13 9.54 -3.27
CA ARG A 692 25.72 10.25 -2.12
C ARG A 692 24.85 10.16 -0.87
N LEU A 693 23.54 10.30 -1.01
CA LEU A 693 22.59 10.17 0.11
C LEU A 693 22.58 8.73 0.67
N ALA A 694 22.60 7.72 -0.20
CA ALA A 694 22.71 6.31 0.20
C ALA A 694 24.00 6.04 0.99
N ALA A 695 25.14 6.55 0.51
CA ALA A 695 26.43 6.41 1.19
C ALA A 695 26.45 7.12 2.56
N ALA A 696 25.86 8.31 2.66
CA ALA A 696 25.74 9.05 3.92
C ALA A 696 24.83 8.30 4.93
N ARG A 697 23.69 7.76 4.49
CA ARG A 697 22.77 6.95 5.32
C ARG A 697 23.45 5.69 5.82
N LYS A 698 24.20 4.98 4.97
CA LYS A 698 25.01 3.81 5.36
C LYS A 698 25.98 4.16 6.50
N LYS A 699 26.76 5.24 6.34
CA LYS A 699 27.69 5.72 7.37
C LYS A 699 26.97 6.03 8.70
N GLN A 700 25.82 6.70 8.66
CA GLN A 700 25.04 6.98 9.88
C GLN A 700 24.54 5.70 10.58
N LEU A 701 24.13 4.68 9.82
CA LEU A 701 23.71 3.39 10.38
C LEU A 701 24.90 2.61 10.96
N ASP A 702 26.07 2.66 10.33
CA ASP A 702 27.30 2.05 10.84
C ASP A 702 27.76 2.71 12.17
N GLU A 703 27.71 4.04 12.26
CA GLU A 703 27.99 4.80 13.48
C GLU A 703 26.97 4.51 14.59
N ALA A 704 25.69 4.38 14.24
CA ALA A 704 24.62 4.04 15.17
C ALA A 704 24.73 2.60 15.70
N TYR A 705 25.09 1.65 14.84
CA TYR A 705 25.39 0.27 15.22
C TYR A 705 26.59 0.20 16.18
N ALA A 706 27.70 0.88 15.86
CA ALA A 706 28.87 0.95 16.74
C ALA A 706 28.52 1.55 18.12
N LYS A 707 27.58 2.52 18.16
CA LYS A 707 27.03 3.08 19.39
C LYS A 707 26.16 2.05 20.15
N ALA A 708 25.34 1.27 19.47
CA ALA A 708 24.55 0.18 20.06
C ALA A 708 25.46 -0.88 20.71
N CYS A 709 26.49 -1.36 20.02
CA CYS A 709 27.43 -2.35 20.58
C CYS A 709 28.15 -1.83 21.84
N LYS A 710 28.64 -0.58 21.82
CA LYS A 710 29.24 0.06 23.01
C LYS A 710 28.28 0.13 24.19
N ARG A 711 26.97 0.28 23.94
CA ARG A 711 25.92 0.30 24.97
C ARG A 711 25.64 -1.10 25.51
N ALA A 712 25.51 -2.08 24.63
CA ALA A 712 25.30 -3.48 25.01
C ALA A 712 26.40 -3.96 25.96
N ILE A 713 27.68 -3.77 25.58
CA ILE A 713 28.85 -4.08 26.40
C ILE A 713 28.78 -3.35 27.76
N LYS A 714 28.56 -2.03 27.75
CA LYS A 714 28.47 -1.22 28.99
C LYS A 714 27.31 -1.64 29.93
N ARG A 715 26.26 -2.26 29.39
CA ARG A 715 25.07 -2.69 30.13
C ARG A 715 25.03 -4.20 30.42
N GLY A 716 26.06 -4.96 30.04
CA GLY A 716 26.07 -6.43 30.20
C GLY A 716 25.04 -7.15 29.33
N ARG A 717 24.65 -6.57 28.19
CA ARG A 717 23.67 -7.15 27.25
C ARG A 717 24.38 -7.89 26.11
N PRO A 718 23.70 -8.86 25.45
CA PRO A 718 24.17 -9.42 24.19
C PRO A 718 24.48 -8.32 23.18
N VAL A 719 25.64 -8.41 22.52
CA VAL A 719 25.97 -7.53 21.40
C VAL A 719 25.22 -8.04 20.16
N PRO A 720 24.39 -7.22 19.50
CA PRO A 720 23.64 -7.68 18.34
C PRO A 720 24.59 -8.03 17.19
N PRO A 721 24.53 -9.22 16.58
CA PRO A 721 25.44 -9.61 15.52
C PRO A 721 25.11 -8.84 14.23
N LYS A 722 26.13 -8.38 13.50
CA LYS A 722 25.98 -7.65 12.23
C LYS A 722 25.78 -8.57 11.03
N GLU A 723 24.86 -9.51 11.18
CA GLU A 723 24.49 -10.46 10.13
C GLU A 723 23.79 -9.76 8.96
N GLN A 724 23.88 -10.37 7.78
CA GLN A 724 23.05 -9.99 6.64
C GLN A 724 21.63 -10.53 6.87
N PHE A 725 20.63 -9.78 6.46
CA PHE A 725 19.26 -10.28 6.43
C PHE A 725 19.15 -11.26 5.26
N VAL A 726 18.61 -12.46 5.51
CA VAL A 726 18.47 -13.49 4.47
C VAL A 726 17.00 -13.83 4.27
N ALA A 727 16.54 -13.66 3.03
CA ALA A 727 15.28 -14.22 2.53
C ALA A 727 15.60 -15.53 1.82
N ASN A 728 14.94 -16.62 2.22
CA ASN A 728 14.92 -17.84 1.41
C ASN A 728 13.80 -17.70 0.38
N HIS A 729 14.07 -18.04 -0.87
CA HIS A 729 13.10 -18.05 -1.94
C HIS A 729 13.27 -19.31 -2.80
N TYR A 730 12.29 -20.23 -2.70
CA TYR A 730 12.28 -21.55 -3.33
C TYR A 730 13.57 -22.38 -3.16
N GLY A 731 14.25 -22.23 -2.01
CA GLY A 731 15.52 -22.88 -1.69
C GLY A 731 16.76 -21.99 -1.83
N MET A 732 16.66 -20.83 -2.49
CA MET A 732 17.77 -19.89 -2.66
C MET A 732 17.82 -18.81 -1.57
N ALA A 733 18.99 -18.65 -0.96
CA ALA A 733 19.25 -17.61 0.03
C ALA A 733 19.68 -16.29 -0.63
N TYR A 734 18.81 -15.28 -0.58
CA TYR A 734 19.11 -13.91 -1.00
C TYR A 734 19.44 -13.05 0.22
N ALA A 735 20.65 -12.52 0.26
CA ALA A 735 21.13 -11.74 1.39
C ALA A 735 21.15 -10.23 1.10
N SER A 736 20.66 -9.43 2.05
CA SER A 736 20.70 -7.95 2.02
C SER A 736 21.43 -7.40 3.24
N PRO A 737 22.20 -6.30 3.09
CA PRO A 737 22.74 -5.56 4.23
C PRO A 737 21.67 -4.78 5.01
N TYR A 738 20.38 -4.84 4.66
CA TYR A 738 19.28 -4.15 5.34
C TYR A 738 18.00 -5.03 5.38
N PRO A 739 17.05 -4.77 6.30
CA PRO A 739 15.77 -5.49 6.34
C PRO A 739 14.79 -5.11 5.21
N TYR A 740 15.21 -4.22 4.31
CA TYR A 740 14.53 -3.78 3.09
C TYR A 740 15.43 -4.07 1.86
N GLY A 741 14.86 -4.01 0.66
CA GLY A 741 15.57 -4.33 -0.59
C GLY A 741 15.81 -5.82 -0.85
N MET A 742 15.24 -6.73 -0.04
CA MET A 742 15.26 -8.18 -0.31
C MET A 742 14.21 -8.58 -1.35
N MET A 743 14.35 -8.06 -2.57
CA MET A 743 13.51 -8.45 -3.71
C MET A 743 14.31 -9.34 -4.66
N TYR A 744 14.14 -10.66 -4.49
CA TYR A 744 14.72 -11.73 -5.31
C TYR A 744 14.14 -11.80 -6.73
N MET A 745 12.99 -11.17 -6.93
CA MET A 745 12.27 -11.10 -8.20
C MET A 745 13.14 -10.39 -9.27
N THR A 746 13.22 -10.90 -10.51
CA THR A 746 14.01 -10.25 -11.58
C THR A 746 13.17 -9.40 -12.53
N ALA A 747 13.71 -8.27 -12.97
CA ALA A 747 12.98 -7.27 -13.79
C ALA A 747 12.37 -7.82 -15.09
N PHE A 748 12.88 -8.93 -15.59
CA PHE A 748 12.52 -9.53 -16.88
C PHE A 748 11.40 -10.58 -16.78
N MET A 749 11.13 -11.12 -15.59
CA MET A 749 10.09 -12.15 -15.41
C MET A 749 8.66 -11.61 -15.56
N TYR A 750 8.46 -10.30 -15.37
CA TYR A 750 7.14 -9.70 -15.16
C TYR A 750 6.76 -8.64 -16.19
N PRO A 751 5.47 -8.60 -16.58
CA PRO A 751 4.98 -7.71 -17.63
C PRO A 751 5.06 -6.19 -17.34
N TYR A 752 5.27 -5.78 -16.07
CA TYR A 752 4.99 -4.40 -15.63
C TYR A 752 6.12 -3.66 -14.89
N GLY A 753 7.36 -4.17 -14.91
CA GLY A 753 8.51 -3.43 -14.35
C GLY A 753 8.34 -3.08 -12.87
N LEU A 754 7.96 -4.08 -12.06
CA LEU A 754 7.50 -3.99 -10.66
C LEU A 754 8.44 -3.30 -9.65
N TYR A 755 9.63 -2.95 -10.10
CA TYR A 755 10.87 -2.94 -9.33
C TYR A 755 11.28 -1.60 -8.79
N TYR A 756 10.76 -0.51 -9.37
CA TYR A 756 11.31 0.80 -9.09
C TYR A 756 10.27 1.90 -9.20
N MET A 757 10.54 3.01 -8.51
CA MET A 757 9.90 4.27 -8.79
C MET A 757 10.75 5.07 -9.80
N PRO A 758 10.27 5.31 -11.04
CA PRO A 758 10.99 6.14 -12.00
C PRO A 758 11.03 7.60 -11.52
N MET A 759 12.16 8.30 -11.69
CA MET A 759 12.33 9.71 -11.33
C MET A 759 13.12 10.47 -12.40
N GLY A 760 12.70 11.72 -12.64
CA GLY A 760 13.28 12.63 -13.64
C GLY A 760 12.32 13.00 -14.77
N MET A 761 12.61 14.10 -15.49
CA MET A 761 11.84 14.47 -16.68
C MET A 761 12.08 13.50 -17.84
N GLY A 762 11.08 13.31 -18.70
CA GLY A 762 11.17 12.43 -19.88
C GLY A 762 11.06 10.93 -19.60
N VAL A 763 11.46 10.46 -18.40
CA VAL A 763 11.44 9.04 -18.01
C VAL A 763 10.03 8.44 -18.17
N TYR A 764 9.96 7.19 -18.65
CA TYR A 764 8.70 6.45 -18.74
C TYR A 764 8.10 6.25 -17.33
N GLY A 765 6.80 6.50 -17.15
CA GLY A 765 6.19 6.48 -15.82
C GLY A 765 6.38 7.75 -14.98
N ALA A 766 7.11 8.76 -15.46
CA ALA A 766 7.25 10.04 -14.78
C ALA A 766 6.00 10.94 -14.92
N CYS A 767 5.88 11.92 -14.02
CA CYS A 767 4.85 12.94 -14.08
C CYS A 767 4.95 13.80 -15.36
N ALA A 768 3.81 14.28 -15.86
CA ALA A 768 3.77 15.21 -16.98
C ALA A 768 4.43 16.56 -16.63
N ALA A 769 5.26 17.10 -17.52
CA ALA A 769 5.85 18.43 -17.42
C ALA A 769 4.77 19.50 -17.21
N GLY A 770 5.11 20.58 -16.50
CA GLY A 770 4.14 21.61 -16.10
C GLY A 770 3.20 21.20 -14.95
N THR A 771 3.05 19.91 -14.62
CA THR A 771 2.28 19.50 -13.41
C THR A 771 3.10 19.62 -12.12
N CYS A 772 4.41 19.39 -12.19
CA CYS A 772 5.33 19.41 -11.06
C CYS A 772 5.58 20.84 -10.53
N SER A 773 5.57 21.01 -9.21
CA SER A 773 6.14 22.20 -8.55
C SER A 773 7.66 22.03 -8.40
N GLY A 774 8.42 23.13 -8.30
CA GLY A 774 9.87 23.11 -8.11
C GLY A 774 10.28 22.41 -6.81
N GLY A 775 10.66 21.14 -6.93
CA GLY A 775 10.93 20.21 -5.83
C GLY A 775 10.58 18.79 -6.28
N GLY A 776 11.56 17.89 -6.26
CA GLY A 776 11.52 16.60 -6.97
C GLY A 776 10.23 15.79 -6.77
N CYS A 777 9.54 15.52 -7.89
CA CYS A 777 8.33 14.70 -7.90
C CYS A 777 8.70 13.25 -8.28
N GLY A 778 8.25 12.29 -7.46
CA GLY A 778 8.31 10.87 -7.82
C GLY A 778 7.52 10.57 -9.09
N GLY A 779 7.88 9.48 -9.78
CA GLY A 779 7.05 8.91 -10.84
C GLY A 779 5.72 8.37 -10.29
N GLY A 780 4.89 7.86 -11.20
CA GLY A 780 3.47 7.60 -10.99
C GLY A 780 3.06 6.67 -9.84
N GLY A 781 4.00 6.01 -9.13
CA GLY A 781 3.71 5.28 -7.90
C GLY A 781 3.51 6.16 -6.65
N GLY A 782 4.06 7.38 -6.62
CA GLY A 782 4.13 8.20 -5.41
C GLY A 782 3.16 9.40 -5.35
N CYS A 783 2.04 9.35 -6.07
CA CYS A 783 1.04 10.43 -6.06
C CYS A 783 -0.03 10.26 -4.96
N GLY A 784 0.04 9.21 -4.14
CA GLY A 784 -0.79 9.03 -2.95
C GLY A 784 -0.70 10.26 -2.04
N GLY A 785 -1.77 11.04 -1.99
CA GLY A 785 -1.85 12.24 -1.14
C GLY A 785 -2.02 11.85 0.32
N GLY A 786 -1.03 11.25 0.95
CA GLY A 786 -1.10 10.79 2.34
C GLY A 786 0.31 10.61 2.89
N CYS A 787 0.68 11.41 3.89
CA CYS A 787 1.96 11.28 4.64
C CYS A 787 3.27 11.51 3.84
N GLY A 788 3.32 11.32 2.52
CA GLY A 788 4.55 11.33 1.71
C GLY A 788 5.13 12.69 1.25
N SER A 789 4.54 13.84 1.61
CA SER A 789 5.00 15.17 1.14
C SER A 789 6.14 15.77 1.98
N GLY A 790 7.20 15.02 2.21
CA GLY A 790 8.43 15.50 2.84
C GLY A 790 9.30 16.28 1.84
N ALA A 791 9.08 17.59 1.73
CA ALA A 791 10.05 18.48 1.08
C ALA A 791 11.26 18.64 2.01
N ALA A 792 12.46 18.32 1.52
CA ALA A 792 13.68 18.44 2.31
C ALA A 792 13.95 19.91 2.66
N CYS A 793 13.94 20.24 3.95
CA CYS A 793 14.38 21.53 4.45
C CYS A 793 15.92 21.60 4.38
N GLY A 794 16.45 22.02 3.24
CA GLY A 794 17.87 22.38 3.12
C GLY A 794 18.16 23.64 3.93
N THR A 795 18.94 23.50 5.01
CA THR A 795 19.37 24.62 5.84
C THR A 795 20.50 25.41 5.18
N GLY A 796 20.34 26.74 5.07
CA GLY A 796 21.43 27.70 4.85
C GLY A 796 21.45 28.36 3.47
N GLY A 797 21.24 29.68 3.43
CA GLY A 797 21.38 30.51 2.23
C GLY A 797 20.67 31.86 2.39
N GLY A 798 21.44 32.92 2.65
CA GLY A 798 21.00 34.25 3.10
C GLY A 798 19.89 34.96 2.30
N ASP A 799 19.22 35.87 3.00
CA ASP A 799 18.23 36.80 2.45
C ASP A 799 18.80 37.66 1.31
N GLY A 800 17.98 37.86 0.27
CA GLY A 800 18.27 38.75 -0.86
C GLY A 800 16.98 39.30 -1.43
N GLY A 801 16.60 40.51 -1.00
CA GLY A 801 15.33 41.15 -1.37
C GLY A 801 15.25 41.53 -2.84
N GLY A 802 14.05 41.38 -3.43
CA GLY A 802 13.78 41.73 -4.82
C GLY A 802 13.38 43.20 -5.01
N GLY A 803 14.15 43.90 -5.84
CA GLY A 803 13.82 45.14 -6.53
C GLY A 803 14.85 45.34 -7.67
N GLY A 804 14.54 45.92 -8.82
CA GLY A 804 13.29 46.55 -9.22
C GLY A 804 13.50 47.49 -10.41
N GLY A 805 13.84 46.94 -11.59
CA GLY A 805 13.77 47.61 -12.90
C GLY A 805 14.89 48.60 -13.28
N GLY A 806 15.18 48.66 -14.58
CA GLY A 806 15.70 49.85 -15.25
C GLY A 806 17.11 49.78 -15.87
N GLY A 807 17.18 50.15 -17.16
CA GLY A 807 18.38 50.76 -17.77
C GLY A 807 19.42 49.79 -18.37
N GLY A 808 19.71 49.96 -19.66
CA GLY A 808 20.86 49.34 -20.32
C GLY A 808 22.11 50.23 -20.31
N GLY A 809 23.20 49.72 -20.89
CA GLY A 809 24.45 50.47 -21.10
C GLY A 809 25.59 49.55 -21.51
N ASP A 810 26.14 49.78 -22.70
CA ASP A 810 27.29 49.05 -23.23
C ASP A 810 28.60 49.37 -22.48
N GLY A 811 29.58 48.45 -22.51
CA GLY A 811 30.93 48.71 -21.99
C GLY A 811 31.76 47.44 -21.89
N GLY A 812 32.81 47.31 -22.72
CA GLY A 812 33.62 46.08 -22.81
C GLY A 812 34.99 46.15 -22.13
N GLY A 813 35.78 45.09 -22.34
CA GLY A 813 37.17 44.95 -21.88
C GLY A 813 37.30 44.40 -20.44
N GLY A 814 38.24 43.52 -20.10
CA GLY A 814 39.29 42.88 -20.91
C GLY A 814 40.68 42.97 -20.26
N GLY A 815 41.10 41.90 -19.59
CA GLY A 815 42.53 41.60 -19.39
C GLY A 815 43.17 41.91 -18.02
N GLY A 816 43.57 40.83 -17.32
CA GLY A 816 44.92 40.65 -16.73
C GLY A 816 45.37 41.47 -15.51
N GLY A 817 45.81 40.80 -14.44
CA GLY A 817 46.46 41.47 -13.30
C GLY A 817 46.90 40.53 -12.16
N CYS A 818 48.16 40.15 -12.16
CA CYS A 818 48.86 39.25 -11.23
C CYS A 818 48.91 39.69 -9.75
N GLY A 819 49.18 38.74 -8.83
CA GLY A 819 50.17 38.97 -7.75
C GLY A 819 49.83 38.57 -6.29
N GLY A 820 50.73 37.80 -5.66
CA GLY A 820 50.88 37.67 -4.20
C GLY A 820 50.30 36.37 -3.56
N GLY A 821 51.03 35.58 -2.76
CA GLY A 821 52.47 35.57 -2.45
C GLY A 821 52.81 35.38 -0.96
N CYS A 822 53.50 34.27 -0.64
CA CYS A 822 54.40 34.07 0.53
C CYS A 822 53.80 33.73 1.92
N GLY A 823 54.45 32.78 2.61
CA GLY A 823 54.35 32.53 4.07
C GLY A 823 54.32 31.05 4.47
N GLY A 824 55.46 30.48 4.90
CA GLY A 824 55.59 29.06 5.29
C GLY A 824 56.34 28.82 6.61
N CYS A 825 56.90 27.60 6.77
CA CYS A 825 57.57 27.01 7.95
C CYS A 825 56.62 26.40 9.02
N GLY A 826 56.90 25.25 9.65
CA GLY A 826 57.96 24.26 9.41
C GLY A 826 58.47 23.56 10.69
N GLY A 827 58.49 22.21 10.69
CA GLY A 827 59.13 21.36 11.74
C GLY A 827 58.29 21.11 13.01
N GLY A 828 58.45 19.99 13.73
CA GLY A 828 59.29 18.81 13.51
C GLY A 828 59.42 17.99 14.81
N GLY A 829 59.49 16.65 14.72
CA GLY A 829 59.54 15.74 15.87
C GLY A 829 58.94 14.38 15.56
#